data_AF-A0A2V9UMH9-F1
#
_entry.id   AF-A0A2V9UMH9-F1
#
_cell.length_a   1.000
_cell.length_b   1.000
_cell.length_c   1.000
_cell.angle_alpha   90.00
_cell.angle_beta   90.00
_cell.angle_gamma   90.00
#
_symmetry.space_group_name_H-M   'P 1'
#
loop_
_entity.id
_entity.type
_entity.pdbx_description
1 polymer ?
#
loop_
_entity_poly.entity_id
_entity_poly.type
_entity_poly.pdbx_seq_one_letter_code
_entity_poly.pdbx_strand_id
1 'polypeptide(L)'
;MGLLFIATTTLAVRAQGPALTTISDTVYRADGTAAAGIALISWPSFQTAEGNAVAAGTKTVTIGAAGAFSTGLVPNAGATPVGTFYFVVFQLDDGTVRREFWAVPTTSPATLAEVRTAPGTGTANGLVSKQYVDAAVANRAVDSVVVHLAGAEVIQGAKQFAAAPAVPTPTAANSAANKAYVDNAVFNVGAGNFVAKAGDSMTGPLTLAGDPTATNHAANRHYIDTGLTGKANVVNGLVPTGQLGSGAADGTLCLKGNSSWGACGTSADAVSIRGTNVASLTPTDGQVITYEAASNTYKPKPGPGAGSAYQSTKFAVDFQFSAAPTADLLNPGTKTITLNPCPAGVRGDDTDYWVYVSGTGTAEAVKVTGGTCVGDGNSGTLQFTTVNGHATGYTITSASAGIAEASIASRYRPKGTGSLTGGWIVAPTGDISIFGQLTLKSIGQTVQFNGGTQACFSATTPCVFVGDKNNSNVALDMTLIGFRGRPMVVGGTQPMIEVNAQHTRIQNVQGFFESTGGKFGSWLKVDDDQAFLLDGLDTSGGLGTIRCDATFCGAYIQANGTFSGNPQVAPVGWLQHLNLNIQCDGNGVDWQSGNTLRISDSVIQGYSQFGVRYSTATGGFGGLSLENVYEEYGLGCGAGLGPGTITNAAAGVIMQAGSSFSNPSLSVRGGEGPAGNTPQFATGGTTFFQYYVVARKADGSVTLPLFFGKAQPISGAVSIPLQWYDLAPATSYDILVVTGSGTPVPPSGTGNYAVAANVPQSSVCSNGVCSFTDTQAARGSYTLPAYWLGATTFWSPKLNLWPGGVVLSPPSNSDFNVANHPTLYTDLLSSTVSYVSSAGGVFPQIFALHCQAPSGNSGYVWPVCLGSYSGGNQMRLAAGAPVGGNPTLQNVKGVLNIGANSAATGPTHLITLFDFEPDKSAAYGNNRAPNSSHDTFLGIDSINTNTSVGLSLGSFGSISQYIANNGDGTNWLERLTATLKEFKTAAKFDSTVNISGLAAGCLNISSAGLLGSTGVACGSGGGGGAVSSVFGRTGAVVASAGDYSVSQVTGAVADSSVVHNTGTETIAGAKTFSNDVSLSGNLNIAGNIVQTGSGPWSVEGSFGTMTTAGAGKSKIGFTTSGKLAVSENSGTVTEVAKNYPQQFTYTFFDPNNLLTTALQVPSIYVNRASAFHIVEVYCEIDAGSMTVNLQNAGANLLSSDLACSTAGATSSSFVSGKDAVASGVKLGHLTQSASGSVHRVNVVVKYTVD
;
A
#
# COMPACT_ATOMS: atom_id res chain seq x y z
N MET A 1 -48.05 62.17 -12.12
CA MET A 1 -47.32 63.35 -11.58
C MET A 1 -46.53 62.85 -10.39
N GLY A 2 -45.20 62.91 -10.31
CA GLY A 2 -44.19 63.42 -11.24
C GLY A 2 -42.85 63.42 -10.50
N LEU A 3 -42.22 62.25 -10.33
CA LEU A 3 -41.00 62.10 -9.54
C LEU A 3 -39.75 62.18 -10.43
N LEU A 4 -38.87 63.10 -10.07
CA LEU A 4 -37.70 63.52 -10.85
C LEU A 4 -36.52 62.56 -10.62
N PHE A 5 -36.10 61.85 -11.66
CA PHE A 5 -34.82 61.13 -11.66
C PHE A 5 -33.70 62.08 -12.11
N ILE A 6 -32.69 62.28 -11.25
CA ILE A 6 -31.44 62.97 -11.60
C ILE A 6 -30.36 61.89 -11.75
N ALA A 7 -29.71 61.85 -12.92
CA ALA A 7 -28.60 60.94 -13.19
C ALA A 7 -27.26 61.69 -13.08
N THR A 8 -26.33 61.15 -12.29
CA THR A 8 -24.97 61.70 -12.11
C THR A 8 -23.97 60.93 -12.98
N THR A 9 -23.37 61.59 -13.97
CA THR A 9 -22.29 61.04 -14.79
C THR A 9 -20.92 61.30 -14.15
N THR A 10 -20.18 60.24 -13.82
CA THR A 10 -18.81 60.30 -13.29
C THR A 10 -17.77 60.34 -14.39
N LEU A 11 -16.80 61.27 -14.30
CA LEU A 11 -15.63 61.31 -15.18
C LEU A 11 -14.56 60.31 -14.71
N ALA A 12 -14.08 59.46 -15.61
CA ALA A 12 -13.00 58.52 -15.33
C ALA A 12 -11.63 59.11 -15.70
N VAL A 13 -10.71 59.18 -14.74
CA VAL A 13 -9.29 59.47 -15.00
C VAL A 13 -8.62 58.15 -15.43
N ARG A 14 -8.06 58.10 -16.65
CA ARG A 14 -7.32 56.93 -17.13
C ARG A 14 -5.89 56.97 -16.58
N ALA A 15 -5.45 55.88 -15.95
CA ALA A 15 -4.04 55.70 -15.58
C ALA A 15 -3.16 55.63 -16.84
N GLN A 16 -2.01 56.30 -16.81
CA GLN A 16 -1.07 56.38 -17.92
C GLN A 16 -0.04 55.25 -17.76
N GLY A 17 0.13 54.41 -18.79
CA GLY A 17 1.06 53.27 -18.75
C GLY A 17 2.53 53.69 -18.85
N PRO A 18 3.48 52.77 -18.57
CA PRO A 18 4.92 53.06 -18.66
C PRO A 18 5.32 53.49 -20.07
N ALA A 19 6.28 54.40 -20.16
CA ALA A 19 6.78 54.91 -21.44
C ALA A 19 7.40 53.78 -22.28
N LEU A 20 7.18 53.83 -23.59
CA LEU A 20 7.70 52.86 -24.55
C LEU A 20 8.84 53.46 -25.36
N THR A 21 9.96 52.74 -25.45
CA THR A 21 11.02 53.02 -26.41
C THR A 21 10.63 52.46 -27.77
N THR A 22 10.65 53.32 -28.79
CA THR A 22 10.36 52.94 -30.18
C THR A 22 11.64 52.45 -30.84
N ILE A 23 11.70 51.15 -31.12
CA ILE A 23 12.77 50.54 -31.90
C ILE A 23 12.38 50.67 -33.37
N SER A 24 13.21 51.29 -34.21
CA SER A 24 12.92 51.57 -35.62
C SER A 24 14.15 51.36 -36.50
N ASP A 25 14.04 50.53 -37.53
CA ASP A 25 15.16 50.18 -38.43
C ASP A 25 14.66 49.56 -39.76
N THR A 26 15.57 49.18 -40.66
CA THR A 26 15.24 48.42 -41.89
C THR A 26 15.90 47.05 -41.86
N VAL A 27 15.11 45.99 -42.06
CA VAL A 27 15.58 44.60 -42.09
C VAL A 27 15.90 44.19 -43.53
N TYR A 28 17.13 43.75 -43.75
CA TYR A 28 17.62 43.27 -45.04
C TYR A 28 17.93 41.76 -45.00
N ARG A 29 17.87 41.12 -46.17
CA ARG A 29 18.40 39.78 -46.43
C ARG A 29 19.91 39.85 -46.70
N ALA A 30 20.57 38.68 -46.72
CA ALA A 30 22.01 38.58 -46.97
C ALA A 30 22.44 39.03 -48.39
N ASP A 31 21.50 39.09 -49.35
CA ASP A 31 21.73 39.60 -50.71
C ASP A 31 21.53 41.13 -50.84
N GLY A 32 21.23 41.82 -49.74
CA GLY A 32 20.97 43.27 -49.70
C GLY A 32 19.54 43.67 -50.08
N THR A 33 18.65 42.74 -50.41
CA THR A 33 17.23 43.05 -50.63
C THR A 33 16.49 43.29 -49.31
N ALA A 34 15.40 44.04 -49.36
CA ALA A 34 14.51 44.23 -48.22
C ALA A 34 13.86 42.90 -47.80
N ALA A 35 13.91 42.58 -46.51
CA ALA A 35 13.25 41.41 -45.96
C ALA A 35 11.76 41.67 -45.71
N ALA A 36 10.93 40.63 -45.80
CA ALA A 36 9.54 40.65 -45.35
C ALA A 36 9.25 39.43 -44.47
N GLY A 37 8.22 39.52 -43.62
CA GLY A 37 7.90 38.50 -42.62
C GLY A 37 7.46 39.09 -41.30
N ILE A 38 7.70 38.37 -40.20
CA ILE A 38 7.33 38.77 -38.84
C ILE A 38 8.51 38.65 -37.87
N ALA A 39 8.51 39.51 -36.84
CA ALA A 39 9.32 39.33 -35.63
C ALA A 39 8.38 38.93 -34.48
N LEU A 40 8.62 37.76 -33.90
CA LEU A 40 7.97 37.31 -32.67
C LEU A 40 8.85 37.69 -31.48
N ILE A 41 8.37 38.62 -30.65
CA ILE A 41 9.08 39.17 -29.49
C ILE A 41 8.45 38.57 -28.24
N SER A 42 9.25 38.07 -27.29
CA SER A 42 8.79 37.54 -26.00
C SER A 42 9.64 38.02 -24.84
N TRP A 43 9.05 38.11 -23.65
CA TRP A 43 9.74 38.53 -22.42
C TRP A 43 9.09 37.91 -21.16
N PRO A 44 9.89 37.62 -20.12
CA PRO A 44 9.36 37.30 -18.80
C PRO A 44 8.85 38.56 -18.09
N SER A 45 8.16 38.42 -16.96
CA SER A 45 7.75 39.57 -16.15
C SER A 45 8.94 40.25 -15.50
N PHE A 46 8.97 41.59 -15.50
CA PHE A 46 10.00 42.39 -14.84
C PHE A 46 9.44 43.70 -14.30
N GLN A 47 10.18 44.35 -13.39
CA GLN A 47 9.93 45.74 -13.02
C GLN A 47 10.94 46.65 -13.74
N THR A 48 10.44 47.72 -14.34
CA THR A 48 11.29 48.79 -14.91
C THR A 48 12.13 49.47 -13.81
N ALA A 49 13.18 50.21 -14.20
CA ALA A 49 13.97 51.02 -13.26
C ALA A 49 13.11 52.05 -12.48
N GLU A 50 11.95 52.44 -13.02
CA GLU A 50 10.97 53.35 -12.40
C GLU A 50 9.94 52.62 -11.50
N GLY A 51 10.11 51.31 -11.27
CA GLY A 51 9.22 50.51 -10.41
C GLY A 51 7.94 50.01 -11.09
N ASN A 52 7.62 50.44 -12.31
CA ASN A 52 6.46 49.96 -13.06
C ASN A 52 6.57 48.45 -13.36
N ALA A 53 5.55 47.68 -13.02
CA ALA A 53 5.49 46.23 -13.26
C ALA A 53 5.04 45.90 -14.69
N VAL A 54 5.84 45.11 -15.39
CA VAL A 54 5.58 44.60 -16.74
C VAL A 54 5.30 43.10 -16.63
N ALA A 55 4.11 42.66 -17.04
CA ALA A 55 3.77 41.25 -17.08
C ALA A 55 4.55 40.51 -18.19
N ALA A 56 4.78 39.21 -17.99
CA ALA A 56 5.32 38.35 -19.04
C ALA A 56 4.39 38.35 -20.26
N GLY A 57 4.95 38.34 -21.46
CA GLY A 57 4.15 38.49 -22.66
C GLY A 57 4.86 38.17 -23.97
N THR A 58 4.09 38.24 -25.04
CA THR A 58 4.58 38.14 -26.41
C THR A 58 3.95 39.25 -27.27
N LYS A 59 4.65 39.62 -28.35
CA LYS A 59 4.19 40.61 -29.33
C LYS A 59 4.71 40.21 -30.71
N THR A 60 3.81 40.10 -31.68
CA THR A 60 4.17 39.91 -33.08
C THR A 60 4.24 41.27 -33.77
N VAL A 61 5.28 41.49 -34.57
CA VAL A 61 5.49 42.72 -35.35
C VAL A 61 5.73 42.33 -36.81
N THR A 62 4.87 42.78 -37.72
CA THR A 62 5.06 42.56 -39.16
C THR A 62 6.14 43.50 -39.70
N ILE A 63 7.05 42.98 -40.52
CA ILE A 63 8.01 43.79 -41.27
C ILE A 63 7.27 44.40 -42.46
N GLY A 64 7.27 45.73 -42.54
CA GLY A 64 6.55 46.49 -43.55
C GLY A 64 7.23 46.48 -44.92
N ALA A 65 6.59 47.15 -45.89
CA ALA A 65 7.16 47.34 -47.23
C ALA A 65 8.56 47.97 -47.16
N ALA A 66 9.43 47.58 -48.10
CA ALA A 66 10.85 47.95 -48.12
C ALA A 66 11.66 47.56 -46.86
N GLY A 67 11.18 46.61 -46.06
CA GLY A 67 11.92 46.07 -44.90
C GLY A 67 11.74 46.89 -43.62
N ALA A 68 10.86 47.89 -43.62
CA ALA A 68 10.66 48.78 -42.48
C ALA A 68 10.17 48.02 -41.24
N PHE A 69 10.93 48.09 -40.15
CA PHE A 69 10.60 47.49 -38.86
C PHE A 69 10.44 48.57 -37.81
N SER A 70 9.31 48.57 -37.09
CA SER A 70 9.08 49.49 -35.97
C SER A 70 8.25 48.85 -34.86
N THR A 71 8.68 49.00 -33.60
CA THR A 71 7.92 48.54 -32.42
C THR A 71 8.24 49.31 -31.16
N GLY A 72 7.21 49.71 -30.41
CA GLY A 72 7.35 50.19 -29.03
C GLY A 72 7.45 49.03 -28.03
N LEU A 73 8.50 49.02 -27.20
CA LEU A 73 8.69 48.10 -26.06
C LEU A 73 9.02 48.89 -24.79
N VAL A 74 8.75 48.32 -23.62
CA VAL A 74 9.10 48.96 -22.33
C VAL A 74 10.62 48.81 -22.12
N PRO A 75 11.34 49.85 -21.68
CA PRO A 75 12.76 49.74 -21.34
C PRO A 75 13.03 48.69 -20.27
N ASN A 76 14.01 47.81 -20.52
CA ASN A 76 14.52 46.84 -19.54
C ASN A 76 15.96 47.18 -19.06
N ALA A 77 16.57 48.25 -19.55
CA ALA A 77 17.77 48.82 -18.95
C ALA A 77 17.50 49.21 -17.48
N GLY A 78 18.29 48.63 -16.55
CA GLY A 78 18.07 48.81 -15.11
C GLY A 78 16.86 48.07 -14.53
N ALA A 79 16.25 47.14 -15.27
CA ALA A 79 15.13 46.35 -14.78
C ALA A 79 15.53 45.37 -13.65
N THR A 80 14.55 45.02 -12.81
CA THR A 80 14.66 43.98 -11.80
C THR A 80 13.76 42.79 -12.18
N PRO A 81 14.28 41.55 -12.28
CA PRO A 81 15.68 41.14 -12.06
C PRO A 81 16.66 41.67 -13.13
N VAL A 82 17.87 42.00 -12.68
CA VAL A 82 18.98 42.45 -13.54
C VAL A 82 19.34 41.33 -14.52
N GLY A 83 19.54 41.69 -15.80
CA GLY A 83 19.79 40.72 -16.87
C GLY A 83 18.53 40.14 -17.53
N THR A 84 17.36 40.75 -17.30
CA THR A 84 16.15 40.42 -18.07
C THR A 84 16.26 40.94 -19.50
N PHE A 85 16.16 40.06 -20.50
CA PHE A 85 16.20 40.41 -21.94
C PHE A 85 14.88 40.11 -22.65
N TYR A 86 14.60 40.88 -23.71
CA TYR A 86 13.61 40.49 -24.72
C TYR A 86 14.21 39.43 -25.64
N PHE A 87 13.50 38.36 -25.95
CA PHE A 87 13.90 37.35 -26.92
C PHE A 87 13.12 37.54 -28.21
N VAL A 88 13.82 37.67 -29.34
CA VAL A 88 13.22 38.00 -30.63
C VAL A 88 13.53 36.92 -31.65
N VAL A 89 12.51 36.45 -32.35
CA VAL A 89 12.62 35.50 -33.45
C VAL A 89 12.07 36.17 -34.72
N PHE A 90 12.96 36.55 -35.63
CA PHE A 90 12.57 36.91 -36.99
C PHE A 90 12.25 35.63 -37.76
N GLN A 91 11.06 35.56 -38.35
CA GLN A 91 10.61 34.56 -39.30
C GLN A 91 10.35 35.27 -40.62
N LEU A 92 11.28 35.14 -41.56
CA LEU A 92 11.18 35.75 -42.87
C LEU A 92 10.35 34.85 -43.82
N ASP A 93 9.74 35.48 -44.82
CA ASP A 93 8.95 34.84 -45.88
C ASP A 93 9.73 33.86 -46.77
N ASP A 94 11.07 33.94 -46.78
CA ASP A 94 11.97 32.98 -47.44
C ASP A 94 12.26 31.73 -46.59
N GLY A 95 11.67 31.63 -45.39
CA GLY A 95 11.90 30.54 -44.43
C GLY A 95 13.09 30.75 -43.50
N THR A 96 13.85 31.84 -43.63
CA THR A 96 14.96 32.16 -42.73
C THR A 96 14.44 32.50 -41.33
N VAL A 97 14.94 31.79 -40.32
CA VAL A 97 14.64 32.06 -38.91
C VAL A 97 15.89 32.54 -38.18
N ARG A 98 15.89 33.77 -37.67
CA ARG A 98 17.00 34.34 -36.88
C ARG A 98 16.54 34.68 -35.46
N ARG A 99 17.37 34.33 -34.46
CA ARG A 99 17.10 34.54 -33.04
C ARG A 99 18.04 35.60 -32.47
N GLU A 100 17.53 36.51 -31.66
CA GLU A 100 18.26 37.64 -31.08
C GLU A 100 17.81 37.87 -29.63
N PHE A 101 18.70 38.44 -28.79
CA PHE A 101 18.35 38.96 -27.47
C PHE A 101 18.50 40.47 -27.48
N TRP A 102 17.51 41.19 -26.92
CA TRP A 102 17.50 42.65 -26.91
C TRP A 102 17.48 43.22 -25.48
N ALA A 103 18.32 44.23 -25.26
CA ALA A 103 18.26 45.18 -24.14
C ALA A 103 17.75 46.52 -24.70
N VAL A 104 16.53 46.88 -24.33
CA VAL A 104 15.84 48.10 -24.74
C VAL A 104 16.21 49.24 -23.79
N PRO A 105 16.88 50.31 -24.26
CA PRO A 105 17.23 51.46 -23.45
C PRO A 105 16.02 52.35 -23.17
N THR A 106 16.16 53.31 -22.25
CA THR A 106 15.16 54.35 -21.98
C THR A 106 15.14 55.47 -23.04
N THR A 107 16.17 55.56 -23.88
CA THR A 107 16.26 56.51 -25.00
C THR A 107 15.42 56.05 -26.19
N SER A 108 14.64 56.96 -26.79
CA SER A 108 13.76 56.66 -27.93
C SER A 108 13.82 57.77 -28.99
N PRO A 109 13.87 57.45 -30.30
CA PRO A 109 13.91 56.09 -30.87
C PRO A 109 15.29 55.42 -30.73
N ALA A 110 15.32 54.09 -30.86
CA ALA A 110 16.52 53.26 -30.89
C ALA A 110 16.54 52.39 -32.17
N THR A 111 17.73 52.00 -32.64
CA THR A 111 17.93 51.12 -33.80
C THR A 111 18.02 49.65 -33.40
N LEU A 112 17.93 48.72 -34.37
CA LEU A 112 18.15 47.30 -34.10
C LEU A 112 19.59 47.00 -33.68
N ALA A 113 20.57 47.81 -34.12
CA ALA A 113 21.95 47.67 -33.70
C ALA A 113 22.16 48.02 -32.22
N GLU A 114 21.48 49.05 -31.72
CA GLU A 114 21.62 49.52 -30.33
C GLU A 114 20.94 48.62 -29.30
N VAL A 115 19.85 47.93 -29.67
CA VAL A 115 19.16 47.02 -28.74
C VAL A 115 19.73 45.61 -28.73
N ARG A 116 20.40 45.16 -29.80
CA ARG A 116 20.98 43.80 -29.88
C ARG A 116 22.08 43.60 -28.85
N THR A 117 21.96 42.52 -28.09
CA THR A 117 22.95 42.12 -27.10
C THR A 117 23.13 40.61 -27.06
N ALA A 118 24.24 40.15 -26.49
CA ALA A 118 24.49 38.74 -26.20
C ALA A 118 24.54 38.57 -24.67
N PRO A 119 23.83 37.58 -24.08
CA PRO A 119 23.95 37.28 -22.66
C PRO A 119 25.40 36.91 -22.31
N GLY A 120 26.10 37.80 -21.61
CA GLY A 120 27.51 37.63 -21.25
C GLY A 120 27.70 36.57 -20.16
N THR A 121 28.75 35.74 -20.28
CA THR A 121 29.08 34.66 -19.34
C THR A 121 29.77 35.18 -18.07
N GLY A 122 29.09 36.07 -17.34
CA GLY A 122 29.58 36.73 -16.13
C GLY A 122 29.22 36.02 -14.82
N THR A 123 30.12 35.14 -14.36
CA THR A 123 30.31 34.66 -12.98
C THR A 123 29.22 34.93 -11.93
N ALA A 124 28.41 33.91 -11.64
CA ALA A 124 27.89 33.65 -10.29
C ALA A 124 28.62 32.43 -9.69
N ASN A 125 28.80 32.43 -8.37
CA ASN A 125 29.66 31.49 -7.65
C ASN A 125 29.15 30.04 -7.72
N GLY A 126 30.02 29.05 -8.01
CA GLY A 126 29.67 27.62 -7.95
C GLY A 126 29.78 26.80 -9.25
N LEU A 127 30.78 27.03 -10.10
CA LEU A 127 31.04 26.14 -11.25
C LEU A 127 31.70 24.83 -10.79
N VAL A 128 30.90 23.76 -10.76
CA VAL A 128 31.42 22.37 -10.78
C VAL A 128 32.19 22.12 -12.08
N SER A 129 33.28 21.33 -12.00
CA SER A 129 34.17 21.12 -13.15
C SER A 129 33.46 20.39 -14.30
N LYS A 130 33.93 20.57 -15.55
CA LYS A 130 33.43 19.78 -16.68
C LYS A 130 33.53 18.28 -16.40
N GLN A 131 34.56 17.82 -15.68
CA GLN A 131 34.70 16.42 -15.27
C GLN A 131 33.61 15.98 -14.27
N TYR A 132 33.18 16.84 -13.35
CA TYR A 132 32.04 16.56 -12.46
C TYR A 132 30.72 16.52 -13.26
N VAL A 133 30.51 17.45 -14.20
CA VAL A 133 29.32 17.47 -15.05
C VAL A 133 29.29 16.26 -15.99
N ASP A 134 30.42 15.94 -16.65
CA ASP A 134 30.57 14.76 -17.49
C ASP A 134 30.33 13.48 -16.67
N ALA A 135 30.87 13.37 -15.45
CA ALA A 135 30.62 12.22 -14.57
C ALA A 135 29.17 12.12 -14.07
N ALA A 136 28.51 13.26 -13.80
CA ALA A 136 27.11 13.31 -13.39
C ALA A 136 26.13 13.04 -14.54
N VAL A 137 26.52 13.33 -15.78
CA VAL A 137 25.70 13.15 -17.00
C VAL A 137 26.03 11.84 -17.74
N ALA A 138 27.22 11.24 -17.53
CA ALA A 138 27.63 9.99 -18.18
C ALA A 138 26.62 8.84 -18.00
N ASN A 139 25.97 8.76 -16.84
CA ASN A 139 24.93 7.74 -16.56
C ASN A 139 23.51 8.14 -17.00
N ARG A 140 23.31 9.35 -17.53
CA ARG A 140 22.01 9.87 -18.01
C ARG A 140 21.92 10.05 -19.52
N ALA A 141 23.02 9.81 -20.24
CA ALA A 141 23.11 9.83 -21.70
C ALA A 141 23.48 8.44 -22.28
N VAL A 142 23.03 7.36 -21.61
CA VAL A 142 23.19 5.98 -22.09
C VAL A 142 21.84 5.46 -22.57
N ASP A 143 21.77 5.01 -23.82
CA ASP A 143 20.57 4.48 -24.51
C ASP A 143 19.82 3.37 -23.74
N SER A 144 20.46 2.73 -22.76
CA SER A 144 19.86 1.67 -21.94
C SER A 144 19.05 2.17 -20.73
N VAL A 145 19.10 3.47 -20.42
CA VAL A 145 18.62 4.06 -19.15
C VAL A 145 17.61 5.20 -19.34
N VAL A 146 17.51 5.78 -20.54
CA VAL A 146 16.56 6.84 -20.90
C VAL A 146 15.79 6.48 -22.17
N VAL A 147 14.54 6.96 -22.27
CA VAL A 147 13.69 6.85 -23.47
C VAL A 147 13.61 8.25 -24.07
N HIS A 148 13.90 8.44 -25.36
CA HIS A 148 13.84 9.80 -25.92
C HIS A 148 12.41 10.24 -26.19
N LEU A 149 12.21 11.56 -26.21
CA LEU A 149 10.91 12.20 -26.40
C LEU A 149 10.44 12.21 -27.87
N ALA A 150 11.29 11.77 -28.81
CA ALA A 150 10.97 11.58 -30.22
C ALA A 150 12.00 10.64 -30.88
N GLY A 151 11.53 9.73 -31.73
CA GLY A 151 12.36 8.71 -32.38
C GLY A 151 11.68 7.33 -32.36
N ALA A 152 12.29 6.36 -33.03
CA ALA A 152 11.89 4.95 -32.93
C ALA A 152 12.95 4.20 -32.11
N GLU A 153 12.54 3.57 -31.01
CA GLU A 153 13.43 2.96 -30.02
C GLU A 153 13.07 1.51 -29.70
N VAL A 154 14.08 0.71 -29.34
CA VAL A 154 13.94 -0.70 -28.97
C VAL A 154 14.40 -0.88 -27.52
N ILE A 155 13.44 -0.93 -26.60
CA ILE A 155 13.69 -1.11 -25.17
C ILE A 155 13.74 -2.61 -24.85
N GLN A 156 14.86 -3.09 -24.31
CA GLN A 156 15.03 -4.50 -23.91
C GLN A 156 14.79 -4.70 -22.41
N GLY A 157 14.26 -5.88 -22.05
CA GLY A 157 13.95 -6.29 -20.68
C GLY A 157 12.62 -5.79 -20.14
N ALA A 158 12.17 -6.36 -19.01
CA ALA A 158 10.94 -5.94 -18.34
C ALA A 158 11.12 -4.58 -17.66
N LYS A 159 10.23 -3.62 -17.95
CA LYS A 159 10.20 -2.30 -17.32
C LYS A 159 8.87 -2.12 -16.58
N GLN A 160 8.94 -1.79 -15.29
CA GLN A 160 7.76 -1.45 -14.49
C GLN A 160 7.53 0.07 -14.55
N PHE A 161 6.33 0.48 -14.95
CA PHE A 161 5.91 1.88 -14.91
C PHE A 161 4.99 2.10 -13.72
N ALA A 162 5.22 3.16 -12.94
CA ALA A 162 4.38 3.50 -11.78
C ALA A 162 2.93 3.87 -12.15
N ALA A 163 2.69 4.20 -13.42
CA ALA A 163 1.38 4.29 -14.05
C ALA A 163 1.49 3.79 -15.51
N ALA A 164 0.44 3.19 -16.06
CA ALA A 164 0.49 2.67 -17.42
C ALA A 164 0.73 3.80 -18.46
N PRO A 165 1.73 3.68 -19.35
CA PRO A 165 2.00 4.71 -20.35
C PRO A 165 0.85 4.81 -21.36
N ALA A 166 0.53 6.04 -21.78
CA ALA A 166 -0.48 6.29 -22.80
C ALA A 166 0.06 5.92 -24.19
N VAL A 167 -0.38 4.79 -24.73
CA VAL A 167 0.00 4.30 -26.06
C VAL A 167 -1.11 4.58 -27.09
N PRO A 168 -0.77 4.87 -28.37
CA PRO A 168 -1.77 5.02 -29.44
C PRO A 168 -2.63 3.77 -29.63
N THR A 169 -3.74 3.90 -30.35
CA THR A 169 -4.54 2.73 -30.76
C THR A 169 -3.67 1.80 -31.62
N PRO A 170 -3.53 0.51 -31.26
CA PRO A 170 -2.61 -0.39 -31.94
C PRO A 170 -3.02 -0.64 -33.40
N THR A 171 -2.08 -0.44 -34.33
CA THR A 171 -2.28 -0.64 -35.78
C THR A 171 -1.49 -1.81 -36.35
N ALA A 172 -0.55 -2.39 -35.58
CA ALA A 172 0.25 -3.56 -35.95
C ALA A 172 0.24 -4.60 -34.82
N ALA A 173 0.41 -5.88 -35.16
CA ALA A 173 0.23 -7.02 -34.24
C ALA A 173 1.14 -7.02 -32.99
N ASN A 174 2.25 -6.28 -33.02
CA ASN A 174 3.23 -6.11 -31.95
C ASN A 174 3.10 -4.74 -31.23
N SER A 175 2.04 -3.98 -31.49
CA SER A 175 1.77 -2.70 -30.80
C SER A 175 1.24 -2.94 -29.39
N ALA A 176 1.66 -2.11 -28.43
CA ALA A 176 1.05 -2.09 -27.11
C ALA A 176 -0.40 -1.60 -27.19
N ALA A 177 -1.34 -2.34 -26.59
CA ALA A 177 -2.77 -2.01 -26.63
C ALA A 177 -3.16 -1.09 -25.46
N ASN A 178 -3.77 0.06 -25.76
CA ASN A 178 -4.30 0.94 -24.71
C ASN A 178 -5.63 0.44 -24.15
N LYS A 179 -5.97 0.88 -22.93
CA LYS A 179 -7.21 0.47 -22.26
C LYS A 179 -8.46 0.82 -23.08
N ALA A 180 -8.52 1.92 -23.81
CA ALA A 180 -9.70 2.26 -24.62
C ALA A 180 -9.90 1.32 -25.83
N TYR A 181 -8.81 0.80 -26.42
CA TYR A 181 -8.85 -0.21 -27.48
C TYR A 181 -9.25 -1.58 -26.91
N VAL A 182 -8.65 -1.98 -25.78
CA VAL A 182 -9.05 -3.23 -25.10
C VAL A 182 -10.49 -3.13 -24.64
N ASP A 183 -10.91 -2.02 -24.03
CA ASP A 183 -12.29 -1.79 -23.60
C ASP A 183 -13.23 -1.74 -24.80
N ASN A 184 -12.91 -1.12 -25.94
CA ASN A 184 -13.79 -1.18 -27.12
C ASN A 184 -13.84 -2.59 -27.75
N ALA A 185 -12.74 -3.34 -27.71
CA ALA A 185 -12.75 -4.75 -28.12
C ALA A 185 -13.54 -5.63 -27.14
N VAL A 186 -13.52 -5.32 -25.84
CA VAL A 186 -14.18 -6.08 -24.77
C VAL A 186 -15.65 -5.66 -24.57
N PHE A 187 -16.00 -4.40 -24.84
CA PHE A 187 -17.36 -3.85 -24.79
C PHE A 187 -18.22 -4.40 -25.93
N ASN A 188 -17.59 -4.69 -27.09
CA ASN A 188 -18.21 -5.41 -28.20
C ASN A 188 -18.29 -6.94 -28.01
N VAL A 189 -17.83 -7.50 -26.88
CA VAL A 189 -18.08 -8.92 -26.51
C VAL A 189 -19.03 -9.10 -25.33
N GLY A 190 -19.82 -8.08 -25.01
CA GLY A 190 -21.00 -8.25 -24.15
C GLY A 190 -21.98 -9.25 -24.77
N ALA A 191 -22.08 -10.44 -24.18
CA ALA A 191 -23.09 -11.48 -24.41
C ALA A 191 -23.39 -11.85 -25.88
N GLY A 192 -22.63 -12.83 -26.43
CA GLY A 192 -23.19 -13.71 -27.48
C GLY A 192 -22.26 -14.15 -28.62
N ASN A 193 -21.15 -13.44 -28.89
CA ASN A 193 -20.40 -13.65 -30.14
C ASN A 193 -19.12 -14.51 -30.04
N PHE A 194 -18.66 -14.86 -28.83
CA PHE A 194 -17.42 -15.62 -28.65
C PHE A 194 -17.55 -16.64 -27.51
N VAL A 195 -16.84 -17.76 -27.66
CA VAL A 195 -16.74 -18.85 -26.69
C VAL A 195 -15.33 -18.84 -26.11
N ALA A 196 -15.19 -18.89 -24.79
CA ALA A 196 -13.87 -18.93 -24.15
C ALA A 196 -13.05 -20.17 -24.55
N LYS A 197 -11.76 -19.97 -24.89
CA LYS A 197 -10.83 -21.06 -25.29
C LYS A 197 -10.57 -22.10 -24.20
N ALA A 198 -10.87 -21.77 -22.95
CA ALA A 198 -10.75 -22.67 -21.79
C ALA A 198 -12.04 -23.47 -21.51
N GLY A 199 -13.09 -23.29 -22.31
CA GLY A 199 -14.45 -23.75 -22.01
C GLY A 199 -15.34 -22.60 -21.56
N ASP A 200 -16.62 -22.69 -21.91
CA ASP A 200 -17.66 -21.68 -21.65
C ASP A 200 -19.00 -22.39 -21.40
N SER A 201 -19.95 -21.73 -20.74
CA SER A 201 -21.22 -22.36 -20.34
C SER A 201 -22.39 -21.80 -21.16
N MET A 202 -22.95 -22.61 -22.07
CA MET A 202 -24.03 -22.18 -22.97
C MET A 202 -25.41 -22.55 -22.43
N THR A 203 -26.26 -21.56 -22.20
CA THR A 203 -27.65 -21.72 -21.72
C THR A 203 -28.68 -21.83 -22.86
N GLY A 204 -28.24 -21.99 -24.11
CA GLY A 204 -29.10 -22.09 -25.30
C GLY A 204 -28.41 -22.78 -26.48
N PRO A 205 -29.16 -23.08 -27.57
CA PRO A 205 -28.65 -23.85 -28.70
C PRO A 205 -27.62 -23.09 -29.54
N LEU A 206 -26.43 -23.67 -29.70
CA LEU A 206 -25.35 -23.16 -30.55
C LEU A 206 -25.64 -23.43 -32.03
N THR A 207 -25.70 -22.37 -32.84
CA THR A 207 -25.83 -22.49 -34.30
C THR A 207 -24.47 -22.22 -34.96
N LEU A 208 -23.94 -23.21 -35.69
CA LEU A 208 -22.64 -23.13 -36.36
C LEU A 208 -22.80 -22.74 -37.84
N ALA A 209 -21.90 -21.91 -38.35
CA ALA A 209 -22.01 -21.30 -39.68
C ALA A 209 -21.78 -22.25 -40.87
N GLY A 210 -21.37 -23.50 -40.61
CA GLY A 210 -21.11 -24.51 -41.64
C GLY A 210 -20.54 -25.80 -41.04
N ASP A 211 -20.27 -26.78 -41.90
CA ASP A 211 -19.66 -28.05 -41.53
C ASP A 211 -18.15 -27.90 -41.22
N PRO A 212 -17.58 -28.68 -40.29
CA PRO A 212 -16.17 -28.65 -39.94
C PRO A 212 -15.27 -29.07 -41.13
N THR A 213 -14.26 -28.26 -41.42
CA THR A 213 -13.29 -28.47 -42.52
C THR A 213 -11.89 -28.84 -42.04
N ALA A 214 -11.65 -28.82 -40.73
CA ALA A 214 -10.40 -29.26 -40.10
C ALA A 214 -10.67 -30.05 -38.81
N THR A 215 -9.72 -30.91 -38.42
CA THR A 215 -9.87 -31.92 -37.35
C THR A 215 -10.37 -31.37 -36.00
N ASN A 216 -10.08 -30.10 -35.68
CA ASN A 216 -10.42 -29.47 -34.41
C ASN A 216 -11.61 -28.50 -34.49
N HIS A 217 -12.37 -28.48 -35.59
CA HIS A 217 -13.59 -27.69 -35.69
C HIS A 217 -14.75 -28.39 -34.97
N ALA A 218 -15.61 -27.63 -34.30
CA ALA A 218 -16.84 -28.15 -33.71
C ALA A 218 -17.76 -28.69 -34.83
N ALA A 219 -18.23 -29.92 -34.68
CA ALA A 219 -19.18 -30.53 -35.60
C ALA A 219 -20.59 -30.04 -35.32
N ASN A 220 -21.26 -29.52 -36.35
CA ASN A 220 -22.69 -29.20 -36.25
C ASN A 220 -23.54 -30.48 -36.44
N ARG A 221 -24.83 -30.41 -36.09
CA ARG A 221 -25.73 -31.56 -36.24
C ARG A 221 -25.89 -32.01 -37.70
N HIS A 222 -25.91 -31.11 -38.68
CA HIS A 222 -25.95 -31.46 -40.10
C HIS A 222 -24.71 -32.26 -40.54
N TYR A 223 -23.51 -31.93 -40.07
CA TYR A 223 -22.29 -32.71 -40.36
C TYR A 223 -22.33 -34.10 -39.72
N ILE A 224 -22.75 -34.20 -38.46
CA ILE A 224 -22.92 -35.49 -37.79
C ILE A 224 -24.01 -36.30 -38.48
N ASP A 225 -25.18 -35.73 -38.75
CA ASP A 225 -26.31 -36.40 -39.41
C ASP A 225 -25.95 -36.78 -40.87
N THR A 226 -25.15 -36.00 -41.59
CA THR A 226 -24.62 -36.36 -42.92
C THR A 226 -23.61 -37.49 -42.84
N GLY A 227 -22.70 -37.46 -41.84
CA GLY A 227 -21.78 -38.56 -41.54
C GLY A 227 -22.49 -39.85 -41.07
N LEU A 228 -23.60 -39.73 -40.34
CA LEU A 228 -24.47 -40.82 -39.91
C LEU A 228 -25.29 -41.36 -41.08
N THR A 229 -25.82 -40.49 -41.95
CA THR A 229 -26.46 -40.90 -43.21
C THR A 229 -25.47 -41.65 -44.11
N GLY A 230 -24.18 -41.36 -44.00
CA GLY A 230 -23.10 -42.10 -44.65
C GLY A 230 -22.68 -43.41 -43.97
N LYS A 231 -23.00 -43.65 -42.68
CA LYS A 231 -22.46 -44.79 -41.90
C LYS A 231 -23.44 -45.59 -41.03
N ALA A 232 -24.70 -45.19 -40.93
CA ALA A 232 -25.69 -45.84 -40.06
C ALA A 232 -26.97 -46.18 -40.81
N ASN A 233 -27.08 -47.44 -41.27
CA ASN A 233 -28.39 -48.05 -41.54
C ASN A 233 -28.47 -49.50 -41.03
N VAL A 234 -28.00 -49.72 -39.79
CA VAL A 234 -28.01 -51.04 -39.13
C VAL A 234 -29.29 -51.26 -38.29
N VAL A 235 -30.19 -50.28 -38.20
CA VAL A 235 -31.41 -50.39 -37.38
C VAL A 235 -32.47 -51.31 -38.01
N ASN A 236 -32.47 -51.50 -39.35
CA ASN A 236 -33.42 -52.35 -40.06
C ASN A 236 -32.76 -53.39 -41.01
N GLY A 237 -31.45 -53.63 -40.88
CA GLY A 237 -30.76 -54.70 -41.63
C GLY A 237 -30.69 -54.55 -43.17
N LEU A 238 -30.95 -53.35 -43.72
CA LEU A 238 -30.98 -53.11 -45.17
C LEU A 238 -29.95 -52.05 -45.59
N VAL A 239 -28.92 -52.47 -46.33
CA VAL A 239 -27.94 -51.54 -46.94
C VAL A 239 -28.61 -50.81 -48.11
N PRO A 240 -28.60 -49.46 -48.17
CA PRO A 240 -29.18 -48.71 -49.29
C PRO A 240 -28.49 -49.06 -50.62
N THR A 241 -29.28 -49.19 -51.69
CA THR A 241 -28.79 -49.53 -53.03
C THR A 241 -27.76 -48.56 -53.61
N GLY A 242 -27.70 -47.32 -53.12
CA GLY A 242 -26.66 -46.35 -53.48
C GLY A 242 -25.27 -46.61 -52.88
N GLN A 243 -25.15 -47.52 -51.90
CA GLN A 243 -23.86 -47.93 -51.30
C GLN A 243 -23.34 -49.26 -51.87
N LEU A 244 -24.16 -49.97 -52.65
CA LEU A 244 -23.73 -51.12 -53.45
C LEU A 244 -23.39 -50.58 -54.86
N GLY A 245 -22.11 -50.50 -55.20
CA GLY A 245 -21.69 -50.07 -56.54
C GLY A 245 -22.39 -50.88 -57.64
N SER A 246 -22.67 -50.26 -58.79
CA SER A 246 -23.58 -50.81 -59.81
C SER A 246 -23.18 -52.23 -60.27
N GLY A 247 -23.88 -53.23 -59.76
CA GLY A 247 -23.65 -54.64 -60.02
C GLY A 247 -24.65 -55.51 -59.24
N ALA A 248 -25.01 -56.67 -59.80
CA ALA A 248 -25.88 -57.64 -59.15
C ALA A 248 -25.02 -58.77 -58.55
N ALA A 249 -25.40 -59.25 -57.37
CA ALA A 249 -24.78 -60.44 -56.78
C ALA A 249 -25.17 -61.68 -57.59
N ASP A 250 -24.17 -62.45 -58.03
CA ASP A 250 -24.35 -63.81 -58.53
C ASP A 250 -23.48 -64.80 -57.73
N GLY A 251 -23.57 -66.09 -58.05
CA GLY A 251 -22.84 -67.15 -57.33
C GLY A 251 -21.31 -67.10 -57.46
N THR A 252 -20.74 -66.13 -58.19
CA THR A 252 -19.31 -65.99 -58.50
C THR A 252 -18.72 -64.64 -58.06
N LEU A 253 -19.56 -63.61 -57.88
CA LEU A 253 -19.15 -62.23 -57.59
C LEU A 253 -19.48 -61.82 -56.14
N CYS A 254 -18.44 -61.42 -55.39
CA CYS A 254 -18.55 -60.91 -54.03
C CYS A 254 -18.23 -59.41 -53.98
N LEU A 255 -18.95 -58.65 -53.14
CA LEU A 255 -18.63 -57.27 -52.84
C LEU A 255 -17.28 -57.20 -52.10
N LYS A 256 -16.31 -56.46 -52.65
CA LYS A 256 -15.03 -56.20 -52.00
C LYS A 256 -15.15 -54.95 -51.12
N GLY A 257 -14.35 -54.87 -50.04
CA GLY A 257 -14.39 -53.78 -49.06
C GLY A 257 -13.98 -52.39 -49.58
N ASN A 258 -13.77 -52.23 -50.89
CA ASN A 258 -13.54 -50.99 -51.63
C ASN A 258 -14.74 -50.59 -52.51
N SER A 259 -15.91 -51.20 -52.31
CA SER A 259 -17.15 -50.98 -53.08
C SER A 259 -17.13 -51.46 -54.55
N SER A 260 -16.20 -52.33 -54.94
CA SER A 260 -16.22 -53.00 -56.25
C SER A 260 -16.67 -54.46 -56.15
N TRP A 261 -17.36 -54.98 -57.17
CA TRP A 261 -17.66 -56.40 -57.28
C TRP A 261 -16.48 -57.14 -57.92
N GLY A 262 -16.14 -58.31 -57.40
CA GLY A 262 -15.07 -59.16 -57.97
C GLY A 262 -15.15 -60.59 -57.46
N ALA A 263 -14.43 -61.51 -58.10
CA ALA A 263 -14.49 -62.94 -57.80
C ALA A 263 -14.36 -63.23 -56.30
N CYS A 264 -15.26 -64.04 -55.75
CA CYS A 264 -15.20 -64.48 -54.35
C CYS A 264 -13.85 -65.16 -54.06
N GLY A 265 -13.23 -64.82 -52.93
CA GLY A 265 -11.88 -65.30 -52.61
C GLY A 265 -11.85 -66.81 -52.34
N THR A 266 -10.87 -67.52 -52.92
CA THR A 266 -10.75 -68.98 -52.83
C THR A 266 -10.03 -69.45 -51.56
N SER A 267 -10.27 -68.79 -50.41
CA SER A 267 -9.80 -69.33 -49.12
C SER A 267 -10.65 -70.57 -48.75
N ALA A 268 -10.00 -71.61 -48.23
CA ALA A 268 -10.66 -72.88 -47.91
C ALA A 268 -11.81 -72.70 -46.90
N ASP A 269 -11.72 -71.69 -46.03
CA ASP A 269 -12.72 -71.36 -45.01
C ASP A 269 -14.05 -70.83 -45.61
N ALA A 270 -14.04 -70.30 -46.83
CA ALA A 270 -15.26 -69.85 -47.51
C ALA A 270 -16.04 -71.01 -48.18
N VAL A 271 -15.44 -72.20 -48.26
CA VAL A 271 -16.05 -73.40 -48.88
C VAL A 271 -16.72 -74.29 -47.83
N SER A 272 -16.25 -74.29 -46.57
CA SER A 272 -16.73 -75.18 -45.50
C SER A 272 -18.14 -74.89 -44.99
N ILE A 273 -18.71 -73.72 -45.26
CA ILE A 273 -20.09 -73.35 -44.87
C ILE A 273 -21.14 -73.99 -45.79
N ARG A 274 -20.76 -74.57 -46.94
CA ARG A 274 -21.72 -75.23 -47.85
C ARG A 274 -22.08 -76.64 -47.38
N GLY A 275 -23.20 -76.77 -46.66
CA GLY A 275 -23.87 -78.06 -46.41
C GLY A 275 -23.84 -78.57 -44.96
N THR A 276 -23.38 -77.77 -44.01
CA THR A 276 -23.35 -78.13 -42.58
C THR A 276 -24.64 -77.70 -41.88
N ASN A 277 -25.27 -78.60 -41.12
CA ASN A 277 -26.51 -78.29 -40.39
C ASN A 277 -26.23 -77.36 -39.18
N VAL A 278 -27.25 -76.59 -38.79
CA VAL A 278 -27.28 -75.80 -37.55
C VAL A 278 -28.25 -76.47 -36.57
N ALA A 279 -27.85 -76.65 -35.32
CA ALA A 279 -28.69 -77.27 -34.29
C ALA A 279 -29.91 -76.40 -33.95
N SER A 280 -31.07 -77.02 -33.71
CA SER A 280 -32.33 -76.35 -33.40
C SER A 280 -32.43 -75.79 -31.97
N LEU A 281 -31.30 -75.54 -31.31
CA LEU A 281 -31.22 -75.04 -29.93
C LEU A 281 -30.87 -73.56 -29.96
N THR A 282 -31.71 -72.73 -29.34
CA THR A 282 -31.46 -71.32 -29.14
C THR A 282 -30.23 -71.12 -28.25
N PRO A 283 -29.25 -70.28 -28.62
CA PRO A 283 -28.14 -69.93 -27.73
C PRO A 283 -28.66 -69.26 -26.46
N THR A 284 -28.11 -69.62 -25.30
CA THR A 284 -28.21 -68.81 -24.08
C THR A 284 -27.02 -67.84 -24.00
N ASP A 285 -27.11 -66.83 -23.13
CA ASP A 285 -25.99 -65.91 -22.89
C ASP A 285 -24.68 -66.65 -22.56
N GLY A 286 -23.57 -66.13 -23.09
CA GLY A 286 -22.24 -66.74 -23.00
C GLY A 286 -21.96 -67.88 -24.00
N GLN A 287 -22.94 -68.29 -24.82
CA GLN A 287 -22.74 -69.30 -25.86
C GLN A 287 -22.53 -68.69 -27.24
N VAL A 288 -21.61 -69.27 -28.01
CA VAL A 288 -21.41 -68.96 -29.44
C VAL A 288 -21.64 -70.19 -30.31
N ILE A 289 -22.24 -69.97 -31.48
CA ILE A 289 -22.46 -71.01 -32.49
C ILE A 289 -21.10 -71.49 -32.98
N THR A 290 -20.69 -72.68 -32.56
CA THR A 290 -19.37 -73.27 -32.82
C THR A 290 -19.54 -74.53 -33.66
N TYR A 291 -18.69 -74.72 -34.66
CA TYR A 291 -18.64 -75.96 -35.43
C TYR A 291 -18.14 -77.11 -34.53
N GLU A 292 -18.91 -78.19 -34.43
CA GLU A 292 -18.47 -79.41 -33.78
C GLU A 292 -18.19 -80.50 -34.80
N ALA A 293 -16.90 -80.75 -35.06
CA ALA A 293 -16.44 -81.76 -36.02
C ALA A 293 -16.98 -83.18 -35.73
N ALA A 294 -17.27 -83.51 -34.47
CA ALA A 294 -17.82 -84.81 -34.08
C ALA A 294 -19.30 -85.02 -34.49
N SER A 295 -20.06 -83.95 -34.71
CA SER A 295 -21.48 -84.00 -35.09
C SER A 295 -21.77 -83.35 -36.45
N ASN A 296 -20.74 -82.85 -37.15
CA ASN A 296 -20.84 -82.07 -38.40
C ASN A 296 -21.96 -81.02 -38.36
N THR A 297 -22.07 -80.34 -37.21
CA THR A 297 -23.17 -79.44 -36.89
C THR A 297 -22.62 -78.20 -36.19
N TYR A 298 -23.13 -77.03 -36.56
CA TYR A 298 -22.95 -75.79 -35.82
C TYR A 298 -23.95 -75.75 -34.66
N LYS A 299 -23.47 -75.75 -33.42
CA LYS A 299 -24.33 -75.72 -32.22
C LYS A 299 -23.84 -74.72 -31.18
N PRO A 300 -24.70 -74.23 -30.27
CA PRO A 300 -24.25 -73.41 -29.16
C PRO A 300 -23.24 -74.18 -28.29
N LYS A 301 -22.06 -73.60 -28.07
CA LYS A 301 -21.11 -74.03 -27.04
C LYS A 301 -20.70 -72.82 -26.19
N PRO A 302 -20.31 -73.02 -24.92
CA PRO A 302 -19.52 -72.02 -24.21
C PRO A 302 -18.31 -71.67 -25.07
N GLY A 303 -18.11 -70.37 -25.34
CA GLY A 303 -17.07 -69.94 -26.26
C GLY A 303 -15.66 -70.28 -25.73
N PRO A 304 -14.76 -70.86 -26.55
CA PRO A 304 -13.36 -71.00 -26.18
C PRO A 304 -12.73 -69.60 -26.15
N GLY A 305 -12.81 -68.96 -24.99
CA GLY A 305 -12.48 -67.55 -24.83
C GLY A 305 -13.68 -66.65 -24.52
N ALA A 306 -14.42 -66.96 -23.45
CA ALA A 306 -15.13 -65.92 -22.67
C ALA A 306 -14.14 -65.04 -21.83
N GLY A 307 -12.85 -65.06 -22.18
CA GLY A 307 -11.84 -64.17 -21.63
C GLY A 307 -11.78 -62.87 -22.42
N SER A 308 -11.97 -61.75 -21.73
CA SER A 308 -11.56 -60.41 -22.19
C SER A 308 -12.28 -59.83 -23.41
N ALA A 309 -13.56 -60.14 -23.61
CA ALA A 309 -14.47 -59.09 -24.03
C ALA A 309 -14.69 -58.17 -22.82
N TYR A 310 -14.08 -56.98 -22.85
CA TYR A 310 -14.24 -55.95 -21.81
C TYR A 310 -15.68 -55.44 -21.80
N GLN A 311 -16.60 -56.19 -21.18
CA GLN A 311 -17.85 -55.62 -20.70
C GLN A 311 -17.48 -54.54 -19.67
N SER A 312 -17.54 -53.29 -20.13
CA SER A 312 -17.32 -52.10 -19.30
C SER A 312 -18.27 -52.02 -18.11
N THR A 313 -19.36 -52.79 -18.13
CA THR A 313 -20.43 -52.79 -17.13
C THR A 313 -20.67 -54.21 -16.62
N LYS A 314 -20.75 -54.37 -15.29
CA LYS A 314 -21.08 -55.63 -14.60
C LYS A 314 -22.30 -55.42 -13.69
N PHE A 315 -23.26 -56.34 -13.72
CA PHE A 315 -24.43 -56.28 -12.84
C PHE A 315 -24.19 -57.19 -11.63
N ALA A 316 -24.25 -56.66 -10.41
CA ALA A 316 -23.92 -57.39 -9.19
C ALA A 316 -24.79 -58.64 -8.96
N VAL A 317 -26.01 -58.66 -9.50
CA VAL A 317 -26.90 -59.83 -9.47
C VAL A 317 -26.29 -61.06 -10.16
N ASP A 318 -25.46 -60.87 -11.20
CA ASP A 318 -24.78 -61.97 -11.91
C ASP A 318 -23.66 -62.61 -11.05
N PHE A 319 -23.27 -61.95 -9.96
CA PHE A 319 -22.19 -62.33 -9.05
C PHE A 319 -22.71 -62.75 -7.65
N GLN A 320 -24.04 -62.83 -7.47
CA GLN A 320 -24.65 -63.40 -6.28
C GLN A 320 -24.50 -64.92 -6.27
N PHE A 321 -23.39 -65.42 -5.72
CA PHE A 321 -23.15 -66.85 -5.58
C PHE A 321 -23.73 -67.43 -4.28
N SER A 322 -24.00 -68.73 -4.32
CA SER A 322 -24.26 -69.57 -3.15
C SER A 322 -23.57 -70.91 -3.34
N ALA A 323 -22.84 -71.35 -2.31
CA ALA A 323 -22.15 -72.63 -2.27
C ALA A 323 -22.45 -73.37 -0.96
N ALA A 324 -22.47 -74.70 -1.00
CA ALA A 324 -22.61 -75.56 0.18
C ALA A 324 -21.40 -76.51 0.29
N PRO A 325 -20.23 -76.04 0.77
CA PRO A 325 -19.04 -76.87 0.92
C PRO A 325 -19.21 -77.92 2.02
N THR A 326 -18.46 -79.01 1.93
CA THR A 326 -18.51 -80.13 2.89
C THR A 326 -17.38 -80.11 3.92
N ALA A 327 -16.71 -78.96 4.11
CA ALA A 327 -15.58 -78.83 5.04
C ALA A 327 -16.05 -78.68 6.49
N ASP A 328 -15.24 -79.11 7.47
CA ASP A 328 -15.64 -78.99 8.88
C ASP A 328 -15.38 -77.59 9.46
N LEU A 329 -16.47 -76.86 9.70
CA LEU A 329 -16.47 -75.54 10.34
C LEU A 329 -16.95 -75.58 11.82
N LEU A 330 -17.15 -76.76 12.42
CA LEU A 330 -17.79 -76.90 13.74
C LEU A 330 -17.03 -76.21 14.89
N ASN A 331 -15.69 -76.21 14.82
CA ASN A 331 -14.83 -75.49 15.76
C ASN A 331 -14.40 -74.14 15.15
N PRO A 332 -14.49 -73.00 15.87
CA PRO A 332 -13.96 -71.71 15.43
C PRO A 332 -12.46 -71.73 15.05
N GLY A 333 -12.02 -70.73 14.29
CA GLY A 333 -10.62 -70.54 13.90
C GLY A 333 -10.42 -70.45 12.39
N THR A 334 -9.17 -70.59 11.93
CA THR A 334 -8.83 -70.53 10.50
C THR A 334 -9.30 -71.79 9.77
N LYS A 335 -9.96 -71.58 8.63
CA LYS A 335 -10.62 -72.61 7.82
C LYS A 335 -10.24 -72.48 6.36
N THR A 336 -10.15 -73.62 5.68
CA THR A 336 -9.99 -73.70 4.23
C THR A 336 -11.11 -74.56 3.66
N ILE A 337 -11.87 -74.00 2.74
CA ILE A 337 -12.96 -74.68 2.03
C ILE A 337 -12.55 -74.96 0.58
N THR A 338 -13.22 -75.91 -0.07
CA THR A 338 -13.16 -76.08 -1.53
C THR A 338 -14.47 -75.61 -2.15
N LEU A 339 -14.36 -74.79 -3.21
CA LEU A 339 -15.46 -74.37 -4.06
C LEU A 339 -15.33 -75.08 -5.41
N ASN A 340 -16.41 -75.70 -5.89
CA ASN A 340 -16.45 -76.39 -7.16
C ASN A 340 -17.83 -76.18 -7.83
N PRO A 341 -17.95 -75.31 -8.83
CA PRO A 341 -16.91 -74.41 -9.37
C PRO A 341 -16.60 -73.23 -8.43
N CYS A 342 -15.47 -72.55 -8.68
CA CYS A 342 -15.22 -71.18 -8.19
C CYS A 342 -16.15 -70.19 -8.90
N PRO A 343 -17.05 -69.50 -8.18
CA PRO A 343 -17.94 -68.51 -8.79
C PRO A 343 -17.16 -67.31 -9.35
N ALA A 344 -17.69 -66.68 -10.39
CA ALA A 344 -17.08 -65.47 -10.96
C ALA A 344 -16.93 -64.38 -9.87
N GLY A 345 -15.80 -63.68 -9.87
CA GLY A 345 -15.49 -62.65 -8.87
C GLY A 345 -15.04 -63.16 -7.49
N VAL A 346 -15.22 -64.46 -7.20
CA VAL A 346 -14.74 -65.09 -5.96
C VAL A 346 -13.30 -65.55 -6.13
N ARG A 347 -12.40 -64.95 -5.35
CA ARG A 347 -10.94 -65.14 -5.46
C ARG A 347 -10.31 -65.41 -4.09
N GLY A 348 -9.27 -66.25 -4.05
CA GLY A 348 -8.43 -66.48 -2.87
C GLY A 348 -7.17 -65.62 -2.86
N ASP A 349 -6.78 -65.05 -4.00
CA ASP A 349 -5.63 -64.15 -4.15
C ASP A 349 -6.00 -62.65 -4.01
N ASP A 350 -7.29 -62.34 -3.85
CA ASP A 350 -7.78 -61.05 -3.33
C ASP A 350 -8.25 -61.27 -1.90
N THR A 351 -7.61 -60.61 -0.94
CA THR A 351 -7.83 -60.83 0.50
C THR A 351 -8.54 -59.65 1.18
N ASP A 352 -9.19 -58.76 0.41
CA ASP A 352 -9.85 -57.57 0.94
C ASP A 352 -11.38 -57.55 0.74
N TYR A 353 -12.02 -58.72 0.67
CA TYR A 353 -13.48 -58.87 0.67
C TYR A 353 -13.99 -59.91 1.68
N TRP A 354 -15.31 -59.95 1.89
CA TRP A 354 -16.00 -60.79 2.87
C TRP A 354 -17.00 -61.72 2.20
N VAL A 355 -17.15 -62.92 2.75
CA VAL A 355 -18.21 -63.89 2.41
C VAL A 355 -19.04 -64.18 3.65
N TYR A 356 -20.31 -64.56 3.46
CA TYR A 356 -21.26 -64.76 4.55
C TYR A 356 -21.55 -66.25 4.76
N VAL A 357 -21.23 -66.75 5.95
CA VAL A 357 -21.45 -68.14 6.39
C VAL A 357 -22.76 -68.22 7.16
N SER A 358 -23.69 -69.05 6.72
CA SER A 358 -25.05 -69.11 7.29
C SER A 358 -25.70 -70.50 7.17
N GLY A 359 -26.93 -70.66 7.66
CA GLY A 359 -27.72 -71.90 7.59
C GLY A 359 -27.69 -72.72 8.87
N THR A 360 -26.49 -73.07 9.36
CA THR A 360 -26.28 -73.78 10.63
C THR A 360 -25.25 -73.03 11.49
N GLY A 361 -25.49 -72.97 12.80
CA GLY A 361 -24.72 -72.11 13.72
C GLY A 361 -25.10 -70.62 13.65
N THR A 362 -24.42 -69.79 14.42
CA THR A 362 -24.60 -68.32 14.39
C THR A 362 -23.99 -67.78 13.11
N ALA A 363 -24.82 -67.23 12.22
CA ALA A 363 -24.35 -66.70 10.94
C ALA A 363 -23.41 -65.50 11.11
N GLU A 364 -22.34 -65.43 10.30
CA GLU A 364 -21.31 -64.40 10.38
C GLU A 364 -20.71 -64.06 9.00
N ALA A 365 -20.23 -62.83 8.85
CA ALA A 365 -19.42 -62.43 7.71
C ALA A 365 -17.93 -62.62 8.03
N VAL A 366 -17.25 -63.43 7.22
CA VAL A 366 -15.82 -63.75 7.38
C VAL A 366 -15.00 -63.10 6.28
N LYS A 367 -13.89 -62.46 6.66
CA LYS A 367 -12.95 -61.88 5.69
C LYS A 367 -12.16 -62.99 5.01
N VAL A 368 -12.06 -62.96 3.69
CA VAL A 368 -11.20 -63.88 2.91
C VAL A 368 -9.74 -63.51 3.14
N THR A 369 -8.92 -64.50 3.51
CA THR A 369 -7.49 -64.32 3.88
C THR A 369 -6.52 -65.07 2.97
N GLY A 370 -7.02 -65.87 2.03
CA GLY A 370 -6.19 -66.64 1.10
C GLY A 370 -7.00 -67.66 0.29
N GLY A 371 -6.29 -68.51 -0.47
CA GLY A 371 -6.87 -69.64 -1.21
C GLY A 371 -6.36 -69.76 -2.65
N THR A 372 -6.78 -70.80 -3.37
CA THR A 372 -6.44 -71.03 -4.79
C THR A 372 -7.56 -70.69 -5.77
N CYS A 373 -8.72 -70.25 -5.28
CA CYS A 373 -9.84 -69.87 -6.13
C CYS A 373 -9.52 -68.61 -6.95
N VAL A 374 -9.83 -68.60 -8.26
CA VAL A 374 -9.53 -67.46 -9.16
C VAL A 374 -10.74 -66.94 -9.94
N GLY A 375 -11.93 -67.48 -9.68
CA GLY A 375 -13.19 -67.03 -10.26
C GLY A 375 -13.37 -67.31 -11.76
N ASP A 376 -12.71 -68.35 -12.28
CA ASP A 376 -12.71 -68.77 -13.70
C ASP A 376 -13.66 -69.93 -14.00
N GLY A 377 -14.45 -70.39 -13.02
CA GLY A 377 -15.32 -71.56 -13.13
C GLY A 377 -14.64 -72.91 -12.86
N ASN A 378 -13.34 -72.96 -12.56
CA ASN A 378 -12.65 -74.19 -12.14
C ASN A 378 -12.77 -74.42 -10.62
N SER A 379 -12.42 -75.62 -10.15
CA SER A 379 -12.39 -75.90 -8.70
C SER A 379 -11.20 -75.21 -8.02
N GLY A 380 -11.40 -74.65 -6.84
CA GLY A 380 -10.36 -73.96 -6.06
C GLY A 380 -10.72 -73.83 -4.58
N THR A 381 -9.85 -73.21 -3.78
CA THR A 381 -10.08 -73.03 -2.33
C THR A 381 -10.21 -71.58 -1.91
N LEU A 382 -10.95 -71.34 -0.82
CA LEU A 382 -10.91 -70.10 -0.05
C LEU A 382 -10.44 -70.39 1.37
N GLN A 383 -9.74 -69.44 1.97
CA GLN A 383 -9.31 -69.42 3.36
C GLN A 383 -9.89 -68.20 4.07
N PHE A 384 -10.35 -68.38 5.31
CA PHE A 384 -10.88 -67.34 6.19
C PHE A 384 -10.84 -67.80 7.65
N THR A 385 -11.27 -66.96 8.59
CA THR A 385 -11.37 -67.31 10.01
C THR A 385 -12.82 -67.16 10.48
N THR A 386 -13.41 -68.21 11.06
CA THR A 386 -14.74 -68.13 11.70
C THR A 386 -14.59 -67.84 13.20
N VAL A 387 -15.48 -66.99 13.73
CA VAL A 387 -15.60 -66.74 15.18
C VAL A 387 -16.52 -67.78 15.84
N ASN A 388 -17.47 -68.32 15.08
CA ASN A 388 -18.46 -69.29 15.49
C ASN A 388 -18.19 -70.68 14.90
N GLY A 389 -18.87 -71.66 15.48
CA GLY A 389 -18.91 -73.04 14.98
C GLY A 389 -20.11 -73.27 14.08
N HIS A 390 -19.88 -73.81 12.89
CA HIS A 390 -20.92 -74.16 11.93
C HIS A 390 -20.90 -75.67 11.63
N ALA A 391 -21.93 -76.38 12.06
CA ALA A 391 -22.11 -77.80 11.75
C ALA A 391 -22.42 -78.02 10.26
N THR A 392 -22.22 -79.23 9.74
CA THR A 392 -22.54 -79.60 8.35
C THR A 392 -23.96 -79.18 7.95
N GLY A 393 -24.10 -78.58 6.76
CA GLY A 393 -25.36 -77.97 6.30
C GLY A 393 -25.32 -76.44 6.20
N TYR A 394 -24.18 -75.82 6.50
CA TYR A 394 -23.97 -74.40 6.27
C TYR A 394 -23.87 -74.09 4.77
N THR A 395 -24.08 -72.82 4.43
CA THR A 395 -23.88 -72.25 3.09
C THR A 395 -22.93 -71.06 3.18
N ILE A 396 -22.28 -70.76 2.06
CA ILE A 396 -21.41 -69.59 1.88
C ILE A 396 -21.92 -68.80 0.69
N THR A 397 -22.15 -67.52 0.91
CA THR A 397 -22.79 -66.58 -0.01
C THR A 397 -22.01 -65.27 -0.04
N SER A 398 -22.30 -64.37 -1.00
CA SER A 398 -21.73 -63.02 -0.98
C SER A 398 -22.19 -62.26 0.27
N ALA A 399 -21.26 -61.61 0.99
CA ALA A 399 -21.58 -60.73 2.11
C ALA A 399 -22.08 -59.34 1.68
N SER A 400 -22.13 -59.06 0.37
CA SER A 400 -22.42 -57.74 -0.21
C SER A 400 -23.38 -57.81 -1.41
N ALA A 401 -24.23 -58.85 -1.45
CA ALA A 401 -25.20 -59.08 -2.54
C ALA A 401 -24.58 -59.05 -3.96
N GLY A 402 -23.36 -59.58 -4.09
CA GLY A 402 -22.62 -59.70 -5.36
C GLY A 402 -21.81 -58.46 -5.75
N ILE A 403 -21.85 -57.37 -4.97
CA ILE A 403 -21.22 -56.09 -5.37
C ILE A 403 -19.69 -56.18 -5.26
N ALA A 404 -19.15 -56.79 -4.20
CA ALA A 404 -17.71 -57.01 -4.04
C ALA A 404 -17.16 -57.94 -5.14
N GLU A 405 -17.87 -59.05 -5.40
CA GLU A 405 -17.52 -60.04 -6.41
C GLU A 405 -17.56 -59.43 -7.83
N ALA A 406 -18.58 -58.62 -8.15
CA ALA A 406 -18.66 -57.86 -9.40
C ALA A 406 -17.53 -56.82 -9.51
N SER A 407 -17.20 -56.12 -8.41
CA SER A 407 -16.06 -55.20 -8.35
C SER A 407 -14.77 -55.94 -8.69
N ILE A 408 -14.51 -57.10 -8.09
CA ILE A 408 -13.33 -57.94 -8.31
C ILE A 408 -13.29 -58.49 -9.74
N ALA A 409 -14.41 -58.98 -10.28
CA ALA A 409 -14.51 -59.50 -11.64
C ALA A 409 -14.37 -58.43 -12.73
N SER A 410 -14.62 -57.16 -12.41
CA SER A 410 -14.40 -56.03 -13.33
C SER A 410 -12.93 -55.61 -13.46
N ARG A 411 -12.04 -56.09 -12.56
CA ARG A 411 -10.65 -55.61 -12.47
C ARG A 411 -9.77 -56.22 -13.55
N TYR A 412 -8.94 -55.41 -14.18
CA TYR A 412 -7.87 -55.85 -15.08
C TYR A 412 -6.56 -55.09 -14.82
N ARG A 413 -5.46 -55.58 -15.41
CA ARG A 413 -4.17 -54.89 -15.43
C ARG A 413 -3.83 -54.44 -16.85
N PRO A 414 -3.67 -53.14 -17.14
CA PRO A 414 -3.29 -52.67 -18.48
C PRO A 414 -2.00 -53.34 -18.97
N LYS A 415 -2.07 -54.04 -20.12
CA LYS A 415 -0.95 -54.84 -20.67
C LYS A 415 -0.38 -55.91 -19.71
N GLY A 416 -1.16 -56.35 -18.72
CA GLY A 416 -0.73 -57.34 -17.71
C GLY A 416 0.16 -56.78 -16.60
N THR A 417 0.46 -55.47 -16.60
CA THR A 417 1.29 -54.81 -15.58
C THR A 417 0.55 -53.60 -14.98
N GLY A 418 1.09 -53.02 -13.90
CA GLY A 418 0.48 -51.86 -13.23
C GLY A 418 -0.69 -52.20 -12.30
N SER A 419 -1.32 -51.15 -11.77
CA SER A 419 -2.43 -51.20 -10.80
C SER A 419 -3.71 -51.79 -11.39
N LEU A 420 -4.60 -52.26 -10.52
CA LEU A 420 -5.90 -52.79 -10.92
C LEU A 420 -6.81 -51.64 -11.38
N THR A 421 -7.25 -51.69 -12.62
CA THR A 421 -8.24 -50.78 -13.22
C THR A 421 -9.59 -51.48 -13.26
N GLY A 422 -10.65 -50.80 -12.82
CA GLY A 422 -12.01 -51.35 -12.77
C GLY A 422 -12.91 -50.80 -13.88
N GLY A 423 -14.14 -51.32 -13.94
CA GLY A 423 -15.21 -50.82 -14.82
C GLY A 423 -16.36 -50.17 -14.07
N TRP A 424 -17.53 -50.19 -14.68
CA TRP A 424 -18.82 -49.82 -14.11
C TRP A 424 -19.48 -51.03 -13.45
N ILE A 425 -19.97 -50.89 -12.22
CA ILE A 425 -20.75 -51.90 -11.50
C ILE A 425 -22.14 -51.34 -11.25
N VAL A 426 -23.16 -52.13 -11.54
CA VAL A 426 -24.55 -51.82 -11.26
C VAL A 426 -25.01 -52.72 -10.11
N ALA A 427 -25.29 -52.13 -8.95
CA ALA A 427 -25.80 -52.87 -7.80
C ALA A 427 -27.25 -53.33 -8.04
N PRO A 428 -27.77 -54.28 -7.23
CA PRO A 428 -29.18 -54.66 -7.30
C PRO A 428 -30.10 -53.50 -6.90
N THR A 429 -31.39 -53.63 -7.17
CA THR A 429 -32.44 -52.72 -6.65
C THR A 429 -33.14 -53.35 -5.45
N GLY A 430 -33.57 -52.52 -4.49
CA GLY A 430 -34.26 -52.96 -3.27
C GLY A 430 -33.43 -52.78 -2.01
N ASP A 431 -33.82 -53.42 -0.91
CA ASP A 431 -33.04 -53.45 0.33
C ASP A 431 -31.96 -54.56 0.22
N ILE A 432 -30.70 -54.15 0.38
CA ILE A 432 -29.50 -54.95 0.17
C ILE A 432 -28.75 -55.06 1.50
N SER A 433 -28.63 -56.28 2.04
CA SER A 433 -27.84 -56.52 3.24
C SER A 433 -26.34 -56.53 2.94
N ILE A 434 -25.60 -55.65 3.62
CA ILE A 434 -24.14 -55.68 3.68
C ILE A 434 -23.75 -56.25 5.05
N PHE A 435 -23.35 -57.53 5.07
CA PHE A 435 -23.03 -58.26 6.29
C PHE A 435 -21.58 -58.06 6.76
N GLY A 436 -20.68 -57.68 5.86
CA GLY A 436 -19.30 -57.29 6.13
C GLY A 436 -18.86 -56.19 5.16
N GLN A 437 -17.77 -55.50 5.49
CA GLN A 437 -17.25 -54.35 4.75
C GLN A 437 -17.20 -54.57 3.22
N LEU A 438 -17.87 -53.69 2.46
CA LEU A 438 -17.78 -53.66 1.00
C LEU A 438 -16.54 -52.84 0.58
N THR A 439 -15.43 -53.51 0.28
CA THR A 439 -14.22 -52.86 -0.24
C THR A 439 -14.28 -52.65 -1.75
N LEU A 440 -14.13 -51.39 -2.16
CA LEU A 440 -14.01 -50.97 -3.56
C LEU A 440 -12.59 -50.43 -3.75
N LYS A 441 -11.75 -51.16 -4.50
CA LYS A 441 -10.30 -50.93 -4.59
C LYS A 441 -9.82 -51.11 -6.02
N SER A 442 -10.04 -50.11 -6.88
CA SER A 442 -9.66 -50.14 -8.31
C SER A 442 -9.66 -48.76 -8.93
N ILE A 443 -8.67 -48.48 -9.78
CA ILE A 443 -8.58 -47.23 -10.54
C ILE A 443 -9.77 -47.09 -11.50
N GLY A 444 -10.41 -45.92 -11.54
CA GLY A 444 -11.47 -45.57 -12.49
C GLY A 444 -12.80 -46.34 -12.30
N GLN A 445 -12.96 -47.07 -11.19
CA GLN A 445 -14.14 -47.89 -10.96
C GLN A 445 -15.35 -47.03 -10.55
N THR A 446 -16.47 -47.22 -11.25
CA THR A 446 -17.75 -46.58 -10.90
C THR A 446 -18.72 -47.62 -10.35
N VAL A 447 -19.40 -47.35 -9.24
CA VAL A 447 -20.45 -48.19 -8.67
C VAL A 447 -21.75 -47.40 -8.56
N GLN A 448 -22.75 -47.83 -9.33
CA GLN A 448 -24.08 -47.24 -9.40
C GLN A 448 -25.05 -48.11 -8.60
N PHE A 449 -25.64 -47.55 -7.54
CA PHE A 449 -26.50 -48.27 -6.60
C PHE A 449 -27.99 -48.26 -6.96
N ASN A 450 -28.37 -47.58 -8.05
CA ASN A 450 -29.75 -47.51 -8.58
C ASN A 450 -30.83 -47.14 -7.53
N GLY A 451 -30.46 -46.43 -6.46
CA GLY A 451 -31.38 -46.09 -5.38
C GLY A 451 -31.75 -47.25 -4.44
N GLY A 452 -31.05 -48.39 -4.50
CA GLY A 452 -31.21 -49.49 -3.55
C GLY A 452 -30.66 -49.15 -2.16
N THR A 453 -31.36 -49.54 -1.10
CA THR A 453 -30.97 -49.26 0.28
C THR A 453 -29.96 -50.28 0.78
N GLN A 454 -28.78 -49.83 1.17
CA GLN A 454 -27.74 -50.67 1.77
C GLN A 454 -27.99 -50.77 3.28
N ALA A 455 -28.53 -51.91 3.73
CA ALA A 455 -28.75 -52.23 5.14
C ALA A 455 -27.44 -52.76 5.75
N CYS A 456 -26.82 -51.96 6.62
CA CYS A 456 -25.48 -52.21 7.11
C CYS A 456 -25.41 -52.97 8.44
N PHE A 457 -24.90 -54.20 8.43
CA PHE A 457 -24.69 -55.03 9.62
C PHE A 457 -23.21 -55.08 10.08
N SER A 458 -22.31 -54.37 9.40
CA SER A 458 -20.88 -54.30 9.74
C SER A 458 -20.63 -53.56 11.06
N ALA A 459 -20.32 -54.27 12.13
CA ALA A 459 -20.20 -53.70 13.48
C ALA A 459 -18.80 -53.16 13.86
N THR A 460 -17.73 -53.71 13.27
CA THR A 460 -16.33 -53.43 13.63
C THR A 460 -15.51 -52.79 12.52
N THR A 461 -16.12 -52.61 11.35
CA THR A 461 -15.53 -52.05 10.13
C THR A 461 -16.50 -51.07 9.46
N PRO A 462 -16.04 -50.13 8.62
CA PRO A 462 -16.91 -49.31 7.78
C PRO A 462 -17.86 -50.18 6.94
N CYS A 463 -19.03 -49.65 6.57
CA CYS A 463 -19.94 -50.42 5.72
C CYS A 463 -19.41 -50.56 4.30
N VAL A 464 -18.98 -49.44 3.72
CA VAL A 464 -18.31 -49.36 2.43
C VAL A 464 -16.97 -48.69 2.64
N PHE A 465 -15.92 -49.28 2.08
CA PHE A 465 -14.59 -48.73 2.11
C PHE A 465 -14.09 -48.50 0.68
N VAL A 466 -13.80 -47.25 0.36
CA VAL A 466 -13.29 -46.84 -0.95
C VAL A 466 -11.79 -46.61 -0.85
N GLY A 467 -11.03 -47.47 -1.52
CA GLY A 467 -9.58 -47.35 -1.65
C GLY A 467 -8.78 -48.48 -0.97
N ASP A 468 -7.66 -48.13 -0.35
CA ASP A 468 -6.75 -49.08 0.29
C ASP A 468 -6.33 -48.59 1.68
N LYS A 469 -6.35 -49.47 2.69
CA LYS A 469 -6.09 -49.10 4.09
C LYS A 469 -4.66 -48.64 4.38
N ASN A 470 -3.68 -48.99 3.54
CA ASN A 470 -2.27 -48.72 3.77
C ASN A 470 -1.72 -47.60 2.88
N ASN A 471 -2.29 -47.38 1.69
CA ASN A 471 -1.83 -46.38 0.74
C ASN A 471 -2.94 -45.87 -0.18
N SER A 472 -3.45 -44.66 0.09
CA SER A 472 -4.48 -43.98 -0.72
C SER A 472 -4.14 -43.89 -2.22
N ASN A 473 -2.85 -43.83 -2.59
CA ASN A 473 -2.40 -43.65 -3.97
C ASN A 473 -2.58 -44.89 -4.86
N VAL A 474 -2.98 -46.06 -4.34
CA VAL A 474 -3.20 -47.27 -5.18
C VAL A 474 -4.62 -47.37 -5.74
N ALA A 475 -5.53 -46.51 -5.30
CA ALA A 475 -6.90 -46.44 -5.76
C ALA A 475 -7.27 -44.98 -6.06
N LEU A 476 -7.63 -44.69 -7.31
CA LEU A 476 -7.95 -43.33 -7.74
C LEU A 476 -9.09 -43.29 -8.75
N ASP A 477 -9.68 -42.12 -8.96
CA ASP A 477 -10.79 -41.88 -9.91
C ASP A 477 -12.05 -42.73 -9.61
N MET A 478 -12.30 -43.05 -8.34
CA MET A 478 -13.40 -43.92 -7.93
C MET A 478 -14.71 -43.13 -7.80
N THR A 479 -15.82 -43.65 -8.33
CA THR A 479 -17.12 -42.96 -8.32
C THR A 479 -18.24 -43.81 -7.72
N LEU A 480 -19.01 -43.27 -6.77
CA LEU A 480 -20.24 -43.89 -6.23
C LEU A 480 -21.45 -43.03 -6.60
N ILE A 481 -22.52 -43.64 -7.12
CA ILE A 481 -23.72 -42.93 -7.60
C ILE A 481 -25.00 -43.55 -7.04
N GLY A 482 -25.91 -42.73 -6.51
CA GLY A 482 -27.28 -43.17 -6.17
C GLY A 482 -27.36 -44.07 -4.94
N PHE A 483 -26.43 -43.89 -3.99
CA PHE A 483 -26.28 -44.74 -2.80
C PHE A 483 -27.24 -44.32 -1.69
N ARG A 484 -27.93 -45.29 -1.07
CA ARG A 484 -28.76 -45.06 0.12
C ARG A 484 -28.27 -45.93 1.27
N GLY A 485 -27.96 -45.35 2.43
CA GLY A 485 -27.43 -46.07 3.58
C GLY A 485 -28.41 -46.17 4.75
N ARG A 486 -28.56 -47.37 5.32
CA ARG A 486 -29.38 -47.65 6.52
C ARG A 486 -28.55 -48.40 7.57
N PRO A 487 -28.40 -47.91 8.81
CA PRO A 487 -27.63 -48.59 9.85
C PRO A 487 -28.44 -49.70 10.53
N MET A 488 -27.86 -50.89 10.70
CA MET A 488 -28.50 -52.01 11.43
C MET A 488 -27.78 -52.35 12.75
N VAL A 489 -26.64 -51.71 13.05
CA VAL A 489 -25.84 -51.98 14.26
C VAL A 489 -26.26 -51.04 15.38
N VAL A 490 -26.95 -51.57 16.39
CA VAL A 490 -27.43 -50.80 17.55
C VAL A 490 -26.26 -50.12 18.27
N GLY A 491 -26.31 -48.79 18.40
CA GLY A 491 -25.24 -48.01 19.04
C GLY A 491 -23.90 -48.00 18.30
N GLY A 492 -23.89 -48.36 17.01
CA GLY A 492 -22.70 -48.43 16.17
C GLY A 492 -21.92 -47.11 16.07
N THR A 493 -20.61 -47.23 15.90
CA THR A 493 -19.64 -46.11 15.84
C THR A 493 -18.76 -46.14 14.59
N GLN A 494 -18.98 -47.10 13.69
CA GLN A 494 -18.29 -47.16 12.39
C GLN A 494 -18.96 -46.24 11.38
N PRO A 495 -18.23 -45.73 10.36
CA PRO A 495 -18.83 -44.89 9.33
C PRO A 495 -19.63 -45.72 8.31
N MET A 496 -20.61 -45.11 7.63
CA MET A 496 -21.29 -45.79 6.51
C MET A 496 -20.35 -45.93 5.31
N ILE A 497 -19.68 -44.84 4.92
CA ILE A 497 -18.64 -44.84 3.90
C ILE A 497 -17.33 -44.31 4.49
N GLU A 498 -16.24 -45.04 4.30
CA GLU A 498 -14.88 -44.60 4.63
C GLU A 498 -14.03 -44.53 3.35
N VAL A 499 -13.25 -43.47 3.17
CA VAL A 499 -12.47 -43.19 1.96
C VAL A 499 -10.99 -43.03 2.31
N ASN A 500 -10.14 -43.85 1.67
CA ASN A 500 -8.69 -43.72 1.71
C ASN A 500 -8.14 -43.99 0.29
N ALA A 501 -8.29 -43.01 -0.59
CA ALA A 501 -8.13 -43.08 -2.04
C ALA A 501 -7.66 -41.72 -2.59
N GLN A 502 -7.64 -41.50 -3.90
CA GLN A 502 -7.41 -40.17 -4.49
C GLN A 502 -8.46 -39.84 -5.55
N HIS A 503 -8.95 -38.60 -5.61
CA HIS A 503 -9.90 -38.13 -6.62
C HIS A 503 -11.25 -38.90 -6.61
N THR A 504 -11.75 -39.25 -5.42
CA THR A 504 -13.04 -39.94 -5.25
C THR A 504 -14.22 -39.00 -5.52
N ARG A 505 -15.29 -39.55 -6.08
CA ARG A 505 -16.54 -38.87 -6.41
C ARG A 505 -17.71 -39.60 -5.76
N ILE A 506 -18.50 -38.95 -4.93
CA ILE A 506 -19.70 -39.53 -4.32
C ILE A 506 -20.90 -38.63 -4.64
N GLN A 507 -21.91 -39.17 -5.33
CA GLN A 507 -22.98 -38.38 -5.94
C GLN A 507 -24.39 -38.95 -5.68
N ASN A 508 -25.35 -38.06 -5.42
CA ASN A 508 -26.78 -38.36 -5.22
C ASN A 508 -27.00 -39.43 -4.14
N VAL A 509 -26.75 -39.06 -2.89
CA VAL A 509 -26.59 -39.99 -1.77
C VAL A 509 -27.57 -39.68 -0.65
N GLN A 510 -28.10 -40.71 0.00
CA GLN A 510 -29.15 -40.54 1.00
C GLN A 510 -28.88 -41.33 2.29
N GLY A 511 -29.14 -40.70 3.44
CA GLY A 511 -29.39 -41.41 4.70
C GLY A 511 -30.82 -41.93 4.74
N PHE A 512 -31.03 -43.12 5.31
CA PHE A 512 -32.35 -43.70 5.52
C PHE A 512 -32.55 -44.14 6.98
N PHE A 513 -33.65 -43.71 7.60
CA PHE A 513 -33.95 -43.95 9.02
C PHE A 513 -34.20 -45.43 9.30
N GLU A 514 -33.76 -45.89 10.47
CA GLU A 514 -34.01 -47.24 10.96
C GLU A 514 -34.61 -47.22 12.37
N SER A 515 -35.77 -47.88 12.49
CA SER A 515 -36.55 -48.07 13.71
C SER A 515 -35.89 -49.02 14.73
N THR A 516 -35.01 -49.93 14.31
CA THR A 516 -34.34 -50.91 15.19
C THR A 516 -33.26 -50.29 16.09
N GLY A 517 -32.98 -48.99 15.97
CA GLY A 517 -31.99 -48.27 16.79
C GLY A 517 -30.55 -48.43 16.31
N GLY A 518 -30.35 -48.90 15.08
CA GLY A 518 -29.04 -48.91 14.42
C GLY A 518 -28.46 -47.51 14.26
N LYS A 519 -27.13 -47.37 14.42
CA LYS A 519 -26.41 -46.09 14.30
C LYS A 519 -25.06 -46.22 13.58
N PHE A 520 -24.60 -45.13 12.97
CA PHE A 520 -23.23 -44.94 12.51
C PHE A 520 -22.47 -43.93 13.40
N GLY A 521 -21.14 -43.99 13.39
CA GLY A 521 -20.29 -42.95 14.01
C GLY A 521 -20.16 -41.70 13.13
N SER A 522 -20.22 -41.87 11.82
CA SER A 522 -20.32 -40.81 10.82
C SER A 522 -20.98 -41.34 9.55
N TRP A 523 -21.58 -40.49 8.72
CA TRP A 523 -22.14 -40.96 7.44
C TRP A 523 -20.97 -41.21 6.47
N LEU A 524 -20.11 -40.21 6.30
CA LEU A 524 -18.89 -40.27 5.51
C LEU A 524 -17.67 -39.97 6.40
N LYS A 525 -16.63 -40.79 6.30
CA LYS A 525 -15.29 -40.54 6.83
C LYS A 525 -14.27 -40.48 5.69
N VAL A 526 -13.52 -39.39 5.60
CA VAL A 526 -12.41 -39.24 4.63
C VAL A 526 -11.10 -39.26 5.42
N ASP A 527 -10.31 -40.33 5.25
CA ASP A 527 -9.01 -40.47 5.89
C ASP A 527 -7.94 -39.75 5.08
N ASP A 528 -7.80 -40.10 3.80
CA ASP A 528 -6.99 -39.40 2.81
C ASP A 528 -7.67 -39.43 1.44
N ASP A 529 -7.73 -38.26 0.82
CA ASP A 529 -8.06 -38.02 -0.58
C ASP A 529 -7.83 -36.53 -0.86
N GLN A 530 -6.77 -36.21 -1.60
CA GLN A 530 -6.35 -34.84 -1.89
C GLN A 530 -7.18 -34.18 -3.01
N ALA A 531 -8.25 -34.83 -3.46
CA ALA A 531 -9.18 -34.27 -4.43
C ALA A 531 -10.62 -34.79 -4.25
N PHE A 532 -11.11 -34.95 -3.03
CA PHE A 532 -12.42 -35.53 -2.71
C PHE A 532 -13.62 -34.64 -3.11
N LEU A 533 -14.65 -35.22 -3.73
CA LEU A 533 -15.94 -34.55 -3.98
C LEU A 533 -17.11 -35.37 -3.42
N LEU A 534 -17.95 -34.71 -2.63
CA LEU A 534 -19.31 -35.16 -2.28
C LEU A 534 -20.33 -34.19 -2.88
N ASP A 535 -21.33 -34.74 -3.55
CA ASP A 535 -22.38 -33.99 -4.24
C ASP A 535 -23.76 -34.58 -3.92
N GLY A 536 -24.65 -33.79 -3.31
CA GLY A 536 -26.03 -34.21 -3.07
C GLY A 536 -26.21 -35.27 -1.98
N LEU A 537 -25.59 -35.09 -0.79
CA LEU A 537 -25.93 -35.89 0.39
C LEU A 537 -27.19 -35.34 1.07
N ASP A 538 -28.28 -36.10 1.03
CA ASP A 538 -29.56 -35.77 1.65
C ASP A 538 -29.84 -36.64 2.89
N THR A 539 -30.15 -35.99 4.02
CA THR A 539 -30.48 -36.67 5.29
C THR A 539 -31.96 -36.63 5.63
N SER A 540 -32.82 -36.03 4.79
CA SER A 540 -34.26 -35.87 5.08
C SER A 540 -35.01 -37.19 5.27
N GLY A 541 -34.58 -38.25 4.59
CA GLY A 541 -35.09 -39.62 4.78
C GLY A 541 -34.42 -40.38 5.94
N GLY A 542 -33.45 -39.76 6.61
CA GLY A 542 -32.39 -40.39 7.40
C GLY A 542 -32.07 -39.74 8.74
N LEU A 543 -33.00 -38.97 9.30
CA LEU A 543 -32.97 -38.60 10.72
C LEU A 543 -32.77 -39.86 11.56
N GLY A 544 -31.98 -39.80 12.63
CA GLY A 544 -31.76 -40.97 13.48
C GLY A 544 -30.67 -41.93 13.02
N THR A 545 -29.85 -41.60 12.01
CA THR A 545 -28.77 -42.48 11.51
C THR A 545 -27.40 -42.29 12.18
N ILE A 546 -27.12 -41.14 12.83
CA ILE A 546 -25.83 -40.90 13.49
C ILE A 546 -25.97 -41.09 15.00
N ARG A 547 -24.94 -41.66 15.62
CA ARG A 547 -24.91 -41.82 17.07
C ARG A 547 -24.62 -40.48 17.74
N CYS A 548 -25.58 -39.98 18.52
CA CYS A 548 -25.38 -38.84 19.42
C CYS A 548 -26.05 -39.10 20.78
N ASP A 549 -25.24 -39.34 21.80
CA ASP A 549 -25.62 -39.63 23.19
C ASP A 549 -24.55 -39.07 24.15
N ALA A 550 -24.78 -39.18 25.47
CA ALA A 550 -23.93 -38.57 26.49
C ALA A 550 -22.47 -39.07 26.51
N THR A 551 -22.15 -40.15 25.79
CA THR A 551 -20.82 -40.77 25.70
C THR A 551 -20.16 -40.64 24.33
N PHE A 552 -20.93 -40.35 23.28
CA PHE A 552 -20.42 -40.20 21.91
C PHE A 552 -21.37 -39.34 21.07
N CYS A 553 -20.85 -38.37 20.31
CA CYS A 553 -21.63 -37.71 19.27
C CYS A 553 -20.82 -37.57 17.97
N GLY A 554 -21.34 -38.18 16.92
CA GLY A 554 -20.74 -38.22 15.59
C GLY A 554 -20.96 -36.95 14.76
N ALA A 555 -20.45 -36.96 13.54
CA ALA A 555 -20.74 -35.96 12.51
C ALA A 555 -21.18 -36.66 11.22
N TYR A 556 -22.06 -36.07 10.42
CA TYR A 556 -22.45 -36.66 9.12
C TYR A 556 -21.23 -36.79 8.19
N ILE A 557 -20.35 -35.79 8.17
CA ILE A 557 -19.11 -35.83 7.39
C ILE A 557 -17.94 -35.61 8.34
N GLN A 558 -16.93 -36.48 8.28
CA GLN A 558 -15.75 -36.43 9.14
C GLN A 558 -14.47 -36.59 8.34
N ALA A 559 -13.41 -35.87 8.71
CA ALA A 559 -12.05 -36.12 8.26
C ALA A 559 -11.07 -35.92 9.42
N ASN A 560 -10.33 -36.99 9.78
CA ASN A 560 -9.41 -36.98 10.92
C ASN A 560 -7.95 -37.09 10.44
N GLY A 561 -7.61 -36.33 9.38
CA GLY A 561 -6.30 -36.37 8.74
C GLY A 561 -5.15 -36.15 9.73
N THR A 562 -3.99 -36.76 9.47
CA THR A 562 -2.78 -36.67 10.29
C THR A 562 -1.59 -36.36 9.38
N PHE A 563 -1.21 -35.09 9.33
CA PHE A 563 -0.14 -34.58 8.46
C PHE A 563 1.26 -34.96 8.94
N SER A 564 1.42 -35.26 10.22
CA SER A 564 2.69 -35.64 10.87
C SER A 564 2.89 -37.16 11.00
N GLY A 565 1.97 -37.97 10.46
CA GLY A 565 1.99 -39.43 10.55
C GLY A 565 2.75 -40.12 9.42
N ASN A 566 2.86 -41.45 9.51
CA ASN A 566 3.21 -42.32 8.40
C ASN A 566 2.18 -43.47 8.32
N PRO A 567 1.34 -43.55 7.27
CA PRO A 567 1.24 -42.60 6.16
C PRO A 567 0.78 -41.21 6.61
N GLN A 568 1.18 -40.17 5.86
CA GLN A 568 0.57 -38.85 5.97
C GLN A 568 -0.80 -38.90 5.30
N VAL A 569 -1.83 -38.44 5.99
CA VAL A 569 -3.22 -38.50 5.51
C VAL A 569 -3.83 -37.10 5.62
N ALA A 570 -4.17 -36.50 4.48
CA ALA A 570 -4.23 -35.05 4.28
C ALA A 570 -5.35 -34.61 3.32
N PRO A 571 -6.61 -35.03 3.54
CA PRO A 571 -7.68 -34.88 2.56
C PRO A 571 -8.05 -33.42 2.28
N VAL A 572 -8.41 -33.16 1.03
CA VAL A 572 -8.95 -31.90 0.50
C VAL A 572 -10.37 -32.17 0.01
N GLY A 573 -11.34 -31.45 0.55
CA GLY A 573 -12.76 -31.72 0.34
C GLY A 573 -13.50 -30.61 -0.39
N TRP A 574 -14.23 -30.98 -1.43
CA TRP A 574 -15.32 -30.21 -1.99
C TRP A 574 -16.65 -30.89 -1.65
N LEU A 575 -17.50 -30.21 -0.91
CA LEU A 575 -18.82 -30.69 -0.51
C LEU A 575 -19.87 -29.73 -1.12
N GLN A 576 -20.82 -30.24 -1.88
CA GLN A 576 -21.82 -29.39 -2.54
C GLN A 576 -23.22 -30.03 -2.55
N HIS A 577 -24.25 -29.18 -2.67
CA HIS A 577 -25.66 -29.59 -2.68
C HIS A 577 -26.07 -30.47 -1.47
N LEU A 578 -25.43 -30.30 -0.32
CA LEU A 578 -25.80 -31.06 0.87
C LEU A 578 -27.18 -30.62 1.37
N ASN A 579 -27.99 -31.57 1.81
CA ASN A 579 -29.22 -31.31 2.56
C ASN A 579 -29.14 -32.02 3.91
N LEU A 580 -28.29 -31.50 4.80
CA LEU A 580 -28.11 -32.02 6.16
C LEU A 580 -29.19 -31.42 7.07
N ASN A 581 -30.38 -32.00 7.00
CA ASN A 581 -31.42 -31.82 8.00
C ASN A 581 -31.21 -32.82 9.14
N ILE A 582 -30.64 -32.39 10.26
CA ILE A 582 -30.08 -33.29 11.28
C ILE A 582 -31.02 -33.52 12.48
N GLN A 583 -31.82 -32.51 12.85
CA GLN A 583 -32.83 -32.56 13.93
C GLN A 583 -32.32 -33.21 15.24
N CYS A 584 -31.17 -32.71 15.72
CA CYS A 584 -30.47 -33.06 16.94
C CYS A 584 -29.84 -34.48 16.96
N ASP A 585 -29.75 -35.15 15.82
CA ASP A 585 -29.11 -36.47 15.64
C ASP A 585 -27.68 -36.36 15.07
N GLY A 586 -26.77 -35.69 15.79
CA GLY A 586 -25.36 -35.58 15.42
C GLY A 586 -24.92 -34.16 15.01
N ASN A 587 -23.66 -34.04 14.61
CA ASN A 587 -23.06 -32.80 14.10
C ASN A 587 -23.02 -32.80 12.56
N GLY A 588 -22.83 -31.64 11.93
CA GLY A 588 -22.76 -31.55 10.47
C GLY A 588 -21.45 -32.09 9.90
N VAL A 589 -20.42 -31.24 9.86
CA VAL A 589 -19.11 -31.54 9.26
C VAL A 589 -17.99 -31.35 10.29
N ASP A 590 -17.17 -32.38 10.53
CA ASP A 590 -16.00 -32.34 11.42
C ASP A 590 -14.71 -32.62 10.65
N TRP A 591 -14.07 -31.56 10.16
CA TRP A 591 -12.93 -31.62 9.24
C TRP A 591 -11.62 -31.20 9.92
N GLN A 592 -11.01 -32.16 10.61
CA GLN A 592 -9.79 -32.02 11.38
C GLN A 592 -8.55 -32.58 10.65
N SER A 593 -8.50 -32.48 9.32
CA SER A 593 -7.30 -32.80 8.53
C SER A 593 -6.33 -31.63 8.33
N GLY A 594 -6.82 -30.40 8.54
CA GLY A 594 -6.11 -29.15 8.27
C GLY A 594 -5.81 -28.85 6.80
N ASN A 595 -6.30 -29.65 5.86
CA ASN A 595 -6.27 -29.34 4.43
C ASN A 595 -7.63 -28.87 3.93
N THR A 596 -7.63 -28.15 2.79
CA THR A 596 -8.72 -27.27 2.37
C THR A 596 -10.08 -27.96 2.34
N LEU A 597 -11.07 -27.29 2.94
CA LEU A 597 -12.48 -27.66 2.85
C LEU A 597 -13.27 -26.53 2.20
N ARG A 598 -14.02 -26.85 1.14
CA ARG A 598 -15.05 -25.96 0.58
C ARG A 598 -16.40 -26.64 0.69
N ILE A 599 -17.37 -25.92 1.22
CA ILE A 599 -18.79 -26.29 1.22
C ILE A 599 -19.54 -25.24 0.40
N SER A 600 -20.34 -25.66 -0.59
CA SER A 600 -21.19 -24.72 -1.34
C SER A 600 -22.61 -25.19 -1.55
N ASP A 601 -23.53 -24.25 -1.76
CA ASP A 601 -24.90 -24.48 -2.22
C ASP A 601 -25.66 -25.53 -1.38
N SER A 602 -25.50 -25.43 -0.06
CA SER A 602 -25.81 -26.50 0.89
C SER A 602 -26.65 -26.02 2.07
N VAL A 603 -27.44 -26.92 2.64
CA VAL A 603 -28.21 -26.74 3.87
C VAL A 603 -27.56 -27.57 4.99
N ILE A 604 -27.19 -26.93 6.10
CA ILE A 604 -26.68 -27.58 7.32
C ILE A 604 -27.51 -27.09 8.51
N GLN A 605 -28.48 -27.90 8.95
CA GLN A 605 -29.45 -27.46 9.95
C GLN A 605 -29.72 -28.50 11.06
N GLY A 606 -30.02 -28.01 12.26
CA GLY A 606 -30.47 -28.84 13.38
C GLY A 606 -29.39 -29.76 13.95
N TYR A 607 -28.12 -29.38 13.94
CA TYR A 607 -27.02 -30.13 14.56
C TYR A 607 -27.05 -30.06 16.10
N SER A 608 -26.52 -31.09 16.75
CA SER A 608 -26.53 -31.24 18.22
C SER A 608 -25.55 -30.31 18.94
N GLN A 609 -24.31 -30.18 18.43
CA GLN A 609 -23.23 -29.41 19.10
C GLN A 609 -22.53 -28.42 18.16
N PHE A 610 -22.33 -28.77 16.88
CA PHE A 610 -21.78 -27.86 15.87
C PHE A 610 -22.23 -28.20 14.45
N GLY A 611 -22.41 -27.17 13.61
CA GLY A 611 -22.70 -27.34 12.18
C GLY A 611 -21.44 -27.67 11.39
N VAL A 612 -20.39 -26.86 11.50
CA VAL A 612 -19.09 -27.12 10.86
C VAL A 612 -17.94 -26.89 11.84
N ARG A 613 -17.07 -27.87 12.03
CA ARG A 613 -15.79 -27.71 12.72
C ARG A 613 -14.64 -27.97 11.76
N TYR A 614 -13.68 -27.05 11.73
CA TYR A 614 -12.44 -27.17 10.95
C TYR A 614 -11.23 -27.01 11.86
N SER A 615 -10.21 -27.85 11.70
CA SER A 615 -9.02 -27.83 12.56
C SER A 615 -7.72 -28.13 11.80
N THR A 616 -6.68 -27.32 12.01
CA THR A 616 -5.28 -27.62 11.59
C THR A 616 -4.44 -28.23 12.71
N ALA A 617 -5.09 -28.78 13.74
CA ALA A 617 -4.44 -29.35 14.93
C ALA A 617 -3.54 -30.56 14.64
N THR A 618 -3.78 -31.24 13.53
CA THR A 618 -3.07 -32.43 13.06
C THR A 618 -2.03 -32.10 11.97
N GLY A 619 -1.84 -30.81 11.66
CA GLY A 619 -1.02 -30.26 10.58
C GLY A 619 -1.88 -29.65 9.45
N GLY A 620 -1.31 -29.51 8.24
CA GLY A 620 -2.00 -29.00 7.06
C GLY A 620 -1.92 -27.48 6.83
N PHE A 621 -2.36 -27.04 5.65
CA PHE A 621 -2.19 -25.67 5.15
C PHE A 621 -3.47 -25.03 4.56
N GLY A 622 -4.59 -25.74 4.58
CA GLY A 622 -5.83 -25.30 3.92
C GLY A 622 -6.71 -24.41 4.79
N GLY A 623 -7.63 -23.68 4.16
CA GLY A 623 -8.69 -22.93 4.83
C GLY A 623 -10.07 -23.60 4.70
N LEU A 624 -11.07 -23.00 5.36
CA LEU A 624 -12.48 -23.35 5.23
C LEU A 624 -13.20 -22.27 4.38
N SER A 625 -13.94 -22.68 3.37
CA SER A 625 -14.82 -21.78 2.60
C SER A 625 -16.25 -22.28 2.62
N LEU A 626 -17.18 -21.42 3.02
CA LEU A 626 -18.62 -21.60 2.94
C LEU A 626 -19.17 -20.61 1.91
N GLU A 627 -19.88 -21.11 0.90
CA GLU A 627 -20.40 -20.30 -0.21
C GLU A 627 -21.85 -20.68 -0.52
N ASN A 628 -22.79 -19.76 -0.33
CA ASN A 628 -24.22 -20.04 -0.46
C ASN A 628 -24.67 -21.22 0.43
N VAL A 629 -24.20 -21.23 1.69
CA VAL A 629 -24.58 -22.24 2.70
C VAL A 629 -25.62 -21.65 3.62
N TYR A 630 -26.77 -22.32 3.73
CA TYR A 630 -27.80 -22.06 4.73
C TYR A 630 -27.43 -22.83 6.00
N GLU A 631 -27.15 -22.13 7.10
CA GLU A 631 -26.90 -22.75 8.40
C GLU A 631 -27.98 -22.36 9.42
N GLU A 632 -28.58 -23.35 10.10
CA GLU A 632 -29.61 -23.10 11.13
C GLU A 632 -29.43 -23.99 12.36
N TYR A 633 -29.41 -23.38 13.54
CA TYR A 633 -29.52 -24.15 14.79
C TYR A 633 -30.98 -24.48 15.07
N GLY A 634 -31.29 -25.79 15.13
CA GLY A 634 -32.61 -26.28 15.51
C GLY A 634 -32.89 -26.03 16.99
N LEU A 635 -33.86 -25.18 17.30
CA LEU A 635 -34.30 -24.92 18.68
C LEU A 635 -34.86 -26.21 19.32
N GLY A 636 -34.28 -26.62 20.46
CA GLY A 636 -34.82 -27.70 21.28
C GLY A 636 -33.95 -28.95 21.40
N CYS A 637 -32.69 -28.94 20.95
CA CYS A 637 -31.77 -30.04 21.23
C CYS A 637 -31.57 -30.23 22.74
N GLY A 638 -32.02 -31.37 23.26
CA GLY A 638 -32.06 -31.69 24.68
C GLY A 638 -30.70 -31.89 25.34
N ALA A 639 -30.71 -32.01 26.66
CA ALA A 639 -29.50 -32.30 27.44
C ALA A 639 -28.90 -33.68 27.09
N GLY A 640 -27.56 -33.77 27.08
CA GLY A 640 -26.85 -35.05 26.94
C GLY A 640 -26.60 -35.53 25.51
N LEU A 641 -26.71 -34.66 24.50
CA LEU A 641 -26.42 -34.98 23.09
C LEU A 641 -24.92 -34.85 22.76
N GLY A 642 -24.10 -35.64 23.45
CA GLY A 642 -22.64 -35.67 23.31
C GLY A 642 -21.92 -35.54 24.66
N PRO A 643 -20.66 -36.01 24.75
CA PRO A 643 -19.81 -35.82 25.93
C PRO A 643 -19.69 -34.34 26.30
N GLY A 644 -19.90 -34.04 27.59
CA GLY A 644 -19.77 -32.70 28.13
C GLY A 644 -20.68 -31.66 27.45
N THR A 645 -21.90 -32.02 27.06
CA THR A 645 -22.83 -31.07 26.44
C THR A 645 -23.49 -30.12 27.43
N ILE A 646 -23.72 -28.88 26.98
CA ILE A 646 -24.54 -27.88 27.66
C ILE A 646 -25.87 -27.77 26.90
N THR A 647 -26.99 -27.70 27.62
CA THR A 647 -28.32 -27.67 27.01
C THR A 647 -28.51 -26.39 26.20
N ASN A 648 -29.04 -26.51 24.98
CA ASN A 648 -29.16 -25.39 24.03
C ASN A 648 -27.84 -24.65 23.74
N ALA A 649 -26.69 -25.32 23.84
CA ALA A 649 -25.39 -24.77 23.43
C ALA A 649 -24.95 -25.41 22.11
N ALA A 650 -24.74 -24.61 21.07
CA ALA A 650 -24.18 -25.09 19.81
C ALA A 650 -23.34 -24.01 19.12
N ALA A 651 -22.30 -24.44 18.43
CA ALA A 651 -21.62 -23.63 17.45
C ALA A 651 -22.29 -23.71 16.08
N GLY A 652 -22.19 -22.67 15.27
CA GLY A 652 -22.31 -22.84 13.81
C GLY A 652 -20.99 -23.37 13.29
N VAL A 653 -20.11 -22.41 12.97
CA VAL A 653 -18.75 -22.68 12.54
C VAL A 653 -17.75 -22.56 13.67
N ILE A 654 -16.97 -23.61 13.92
CA ILE A 654 -15.76 -23.60 14.74
C ILE A 654 -14.54 -23.67 13.82
N MET A 655 -13.77 -22.59 13.75
CA MET A 655 -12.51 -22.51 13.00
C MET A 655 -11.33 -22.55 13.97
N GLN A 656 -10.47 -23.57 13.85
CA GLN A 656 -9.34 -23.81 14.74
C GLN A 656 -8.03 -23.91 13.96
N ALA A 657 -7.37 -22.78 13.68
CA ALA A 657 -6.23 -22.80 12.75
C ALA A 657 -5.15 -21.77 13.05
N GLY A 658 -3.91 -22.08 12.64
CA GLY A 658 -2.78 -21.17 12.74
C GLY A 658 -1.43 -21.84 12.50
N SER A 659 -0.57 -21.19 11.72
CA SER A 659 0.91 -21.30 11.69
C SER A 659 1.48 -20.40 10.58
N SER A 660 2.81 -20.29 10.51
CA SER A 660 3.55 -19.11 10.07
C SER A 660 3.66 -18.82 8.55
N PHE A 661 3.05 -19.59 7.65
CA PHE A 661 3.28 -19.45 6.20
C PHE A 661 2.05 -19.17 5.32
N SER A 662 0.84 -19.30 5.86
CA SER A 662 -0.40 -18.79 5.25
C SER A 662 -1.50 -18.90 6.30
N ASN A 663 -1.90 -17.80 6.94
CA ASN A 663 -2.86 -17.86 8.05
C ASN A 663 -4.18 -18.47 7.55
N PRO A 664 -4.56 -19.69 7.99
CA PRO A 664 -5.68 -20.38 7.38
C PRO A 664 -6.97 -19.67 7.75
N SER A 665 -7.74 -19.31 6.71
CA SER A 665 -8.91 -18.45 6.87
C SER A 665 -10.22 -19.20 6.73
N LEU A 666 -11.24 -18.66 7.39
CA LEU A 666 -12.64 -18.97 7.15
C LEU A 666 -13.18 -17.91 6.18
N SER A 667 -13.67 -18.33 5.01
CA SER A 667 -14.42 -17.47 4.08
C SER A 667 -15.90 -17.82 4.15
N VAL A 668 -16.77 -16.82 4.29
CA VAL A 668 -18.24 -16.97 4.30
C VAL A 668 -18.82 -16.02 3.25
N ARG A 669 -19.45 -16.55 2.20
CA ARG A 669 -19.98 -15.76 1.08
C ARG A 669 -21.39 -16.18 0.71
N GLY A 670 -22.31 -15.23 0.57
CA GLY A 670 -23.73 -15.51 0.36
C GLY A 670 -24.36 -16.42 1.44
N GLY A 671 -25.61 -16.82 1.20
CA GLY A 671 -26.40 -17.67 2.11
C GLY A 671 -26.77 -17.02 3.45
N GLU A 672 -27.67 -17.71 4.16
CA GLU A 672 -28.00 -17.47 5.57
C GLU A 672 -26.83 -17.96 6.43
N GLY A 673 -25.82 -17.09 6.59
CA GLY A 673 -24.53 -17.40 7.17
C GLY A 673 -24.54 -17.85 8.65
N PRO A 674 -23.38 -18.23 9.20
CA PRO A 674 -23.28 -19.15 10.33
C PRO A 674 -24.18 -18.88 11.53
N ALA A 675 -25.22 -19.70 11.68
CA ALA A 675 -26.10 -19.70 12.83
C ALA A 675 -25.51 -20.58 13.94
N GLY A 676 -25.82 -20.26 15.20
CA GLY A 676 -25.42 -21.05 16.36
C GLY A 676 -26.15 -20.52 17.58
N ASN A 677 -26.12 -21.23 18.70
CA ASN A 677 -26.90 -20.84 19.87
C ASN A 677 -26.06 -20.76 21.15
N THR A 678 -26.13 -19.56 21.76
CA THR A 678 -25.50 -19.26 23.04
C THR A 678 -26.48 -19.50 24.18
N PRO A 679 -26.07 -20.23 25.25
CA PRO A 679 -26.93 -20.53 26.39
C PRO A 679 -27.67 -19.31 26.96
N GLN A 680 -28.98 -19.49 27.19
CA GLN A 680 -29.86 -18.54 27.86
C GLN A 680 -30.23 -19.12 29.23
N PHE A 681 -29.53 -18.73 30.29
CA PHE A 681 -29.62 -19.34 31.62
C PHE A 681 -30.88 -18.95 32.41
N ALA A 682 -31.52 -17.83 32.09
CA ALA A 682 -32.82 -17.44 32.61
C ALA A 682 -33.57 -16.53 31.62
N THR A 683 -34.90 -16.48 31.69
CA THR A 683 -35.77 -15.69 30.80
C THR A 683 -36.91 -15.00 31.57
N GLY A 684 -37.59 -14.06 30.90
CA GLY A 684 -38.82 -13.40 31.36
C GLY A 684 -38.64 -12.01 31.99
N GLY A 685 -37.41 -11.56 32.26
CA GLY A 685 -37.12 -10.20 32.76
C GLY A 685 -36.72 -9.19 31.69
N THR A 686 -36.53 -7.93 32.11
CA THR A 686 -36.12 -6.81 31.26
C THR A 686 -34.63 -6.46 31.36
N THR A 687 -33.98 -6.80 32.48
CA THR A 687 -32.53 -6.63 32.67
C THR A 687 -31.78 -7.75 31.98
N PHE A 688 -30.81 -7.40 31.14
CA PHE A 688 -29.94 -8.36 30.48
C PHE A 688 -28.67 -8.57 31.30
N PHE A 689 -28.23 -9.81 31.37
CA PHE A 689 -26.98 -10.25 31.99
C PHE A 689 -26.17 -10.99 30.92
N GLN A 690 -24.90 -10.65 30.77
CA GLN A 690 -23.96 -11.37 29.89
C GLN A 690 -22.80 -11.90 30.70
N TYR A 691 -22.53 -13.20 30.55
CA TYR A 691 -21.55 -13.91 31.35
C TYR A 691 -20.29 -14.23 30.54
N TYR A 692 -19.15 -13.96 31.17
CA TYR A 692 -17.83 -14.17 30.62
C TYR A 692 -16.99 -14.95 31.63
N VAL A 693 -16.06 -15.77 31.13
CA VAL A 693 -15.11 -16.49 32.00
C VAL A 693 -13.67 -16.17 31.60
N VAL A 694 -12.82 -15.95 32.59
CA VAL A 694 -11.36 -15.82 32.44
C VAL A 694 -10.74 -17.08 33.04
N ALA A 695 -10.00 -17.85 32.24
CA ALA A 695 -9.40 -19.11 32.68
C ALA A 695 -7.91 -18.92 33.00
N ARG A 696 -7.48 -19.37 34.18
CA ARG A 696 -6.14 -19.14 34.71
C ARG A 696 -5.32 -20.42 34.71
N LYS A 697 -4.09 -20.39 34.17
CA LYS A 697 -3.11 -21.49 34.25
C LYS A 697 -2.38 -21.46 35.61
N ALA A 698 -1.73 -22.58 35.95
CA ALA A 698 -0.86 -22.69 37.13
C ALA A 698 0.31 -21.69 37.15
N ASP A 699 0.77 -21.24 35.97
CA ASP A 699 1.81 -20.21 35.79
C ASP A 699 1.31 -18.77 36.06
N GLY A 700 0.03 -18.60 36.39
CA GLY A 700 -0.60 -17.31 36.68
C GLY A 700 -1.17 -16.57 35.45
N SER A 701 -0.80 -16.99 34.24
CA SER A 701 -1.34 -16.41 33.00
C SER A 701 -2.83 -16.73 32.83
N VAL A 702 -3.50 -15.88 32.04
CA VAL A 702 -4.96 -15.90 31.90
C VAL A 702 -5.40 -15.81 30.45
N THR A 703 -6.62 -16.29 30.16
CA THR A 703 -7.29 -15.98 28.90
C THR A 703 -7.80 -14.54 28.90
N LEU A 704 -8.17 -14.04 27.72
CA LEU A 704 -9.14 -12.95 27.64
C LEU A 704 -10.53 -13.46 28.07
N PRO A 705 -11.48 -12.60 28.47
CA PRO A 705 -12.78 -13.08 28.95
C PRO A 705 -13.62 -13.63 27.81
N LEU A 706 -13.94 -14.92 27.88
CA LEU A 706 -14.71 -15.63 26.87
C LEU A 706 -16.20 -15.55 27.18
N PHE A 707 -16.98 -14.97 26.26
CA PHE A 707 -18.44 -14.96 26.36
C PHE A 707 -18.97 -16.39 26.26
N PHE A 708 -19.78 -16.83 27.22
CA PHE A 708 -20.30 -18.21 27.27
C PHE A 708 -21.83 -18.32 27.39
N GLY A 709 -22.52 -17.21 27.66
CA GLY A 709 -23.99 -17.21 27.72
C GLY A 709 -24.56 -15.95 28.36
N LYS A 710 -25.89 -15.92 28.47
CA LYS A 710 -26.67 -14.74 28.87
C LYS A 710 -27.87 -15.13 29.72
N ALA A 711 -28.44 -14.16 30.44
CA ALA A 711 -29.68 -14.34 31.17
C ALA A 711 -30.54 -13.07 31.17
N GLN A 712 -31.85 -13.25 31.34
CA GLN A 712 -32.84 -12.21 31.56
C GLN A 712 -33.82 -12.67 32.66
N PRO A 713 -33.35 -12.80 33.92
CA PRO A 713 -34.19 -13.29 35.02
C PRO A 713 -35.37 -12.35 35.28
N ILE A 714 -36.56 -12.91 35.52
CA ILE A 714 -37.64 -12.18 36.21
C ILE A 714 -37.09 -11.70 37.56
N SER A 715 -37.56 -10.56 38.06
CA SER A 715 -37.06 -9.89 39.27
C SER A 715 -37.09 -10.71 40.59
N GLY A 716 -37.65 -11.92 40.58
CA GLY A 716 -37.61 -12.87 41.70
C GLY A 716 -36.66 -14.07 41.52
N ALA A 717 -36.04 -14.27 40.36
CA ALA A 717 -35.19 -15.42 40.07
C ALA A 717 -33.74 -15.21 40.58
N VAL A 718 -33.58 -15.14 41.91
CA VAL A 718 -32.32 -14.81 42.60
C VAL A 718 -31.16 -15.81 42.40
N SER A 719 -31.36 -16.93 41.70
CA SER A 719 -30.29 -17.87 41.35
C SER A 719 -30.35 -18.20 39.86
N ILE A 720 -29.23 -17.98 39.17
CA ILE A 720 -29.07 -18.24 37.72
C ILE A 720 -28.02 -19.36 37.54
N PRO A 721 -28.39 -20.52 36.98
CA PRO A 721 -27.47 -21.63 36.77
C PRO A 721 -26.60 -21.37 35.54
N LEU A 722 -25.30 -21.17 35.75
CA LEU A 722 -24.31 -20.92 34.71
C LEU A 722 -23.60 -22.22 34.33
N GLN A 723 -23.37 -22.43 33.02
CA GLN A 723 -22.55 -23.53 32.52
C GLN A 723 -21.64 -23.06 31.38
N TRP A 724 -20.40 -23.56 31.35
CA TRP A 724 -19.44 -23.35 30.26
C TRP A 724 -18.56 -24.59 30.07
N TYR A 725 -17.89 -24.71 28.92
CA TYR A 725 -17.00 -25.84 28.65
C TYR A 725 -15.68 -25.70 29.41
N ASP A 726 -15.12 -26.81 29.90
CA ASP A 726 -13.84 -26.81 30.61
C ASP A 726 -12.67 -26.55 29.66
N LEU A 727 -11.73 -25.69 30.09
CA LEU A 727 -10.64 -25.13 29.30
C LEU A 727 -9.29 -25.61 29.86
N ALA A 728 -8.85 -26.81 29.49
CA ALA A 728 -7.51 -27.26 29.82
C ALA A 728 -6.45 -26.30 29.22
N PRO A 729 -5.34 -25.99 29.91
CA PRO A 729 -4.91 -26.50 31.21
C PRO A 729 -5.18 -25.51 32.36
N ALA A 730 -6.38 -24.92 32.43
CA ALA A 730 -6.76 -24.03 33.52
C ALA A 730 -6.84 -24.74 34.87
N THR A 731 -6.44 -24.04 35.93
CA THR A 731 -6.52 -24.46 37.33
C THR A 731 -7.59 -23.70 38.11
N SER A 732 -7.97 -22.50 37.67
CA SER A 732 -9.10 -21.74 38.22
C SER A 732 -9.76 -20.82 37.20
N TYR A 733 -10.95 -20.33 37.54
CA TYR A 733 -11.77 -19.43 36.74
C TYR A 733 -12.16 -18.16 37.50
N ASP A 734 -12.11 -17.02 36.83
CA ASP A 734 -12.82 -15.80 37.25
C ASP A 734 -14.12 -15.69 36.43
N ILE A 735 -15.26 -15.59 37.11
CA ILE A 735 -16.60 -15.56 36.51
C ILE A 735 -17.09 -14.12 36.57
N LEU A 736 -17.29 -13.53 35.39
CA LEU A 736 -17.64 -12.12 35.22
C LEU A 736 -19.05 -11.97 34.62
N VAL A 737 -19.73 -10.89 34.98
CA VAL A 737 -21.01 -10.51 34.41
C VAL A 737 -21.07 -9.01 34.12
N VAL A 738 -21.76 -8.62 33.05
CA VAL A 738 -22.19 -7.24 32.82
C VAL A 738 -23.71 -7.19 32.73
N THR A 739 -24.30 -6.14 33.28
CA THR A 739 -25.75 -5.94 33.36
C THR A 739 -26.18 -4.65 32.68
N GLY A 740 -27.38 -4.62 32.09
CA GLY A 740 -27.87 -3.44 31.37
C GLY A 740 -29.33 -3.51 30.91
N SER A 741 -29.83 -2.36 30.43
CA SER A 741 -31.12 -2.22 29.75
C SER A 741 -30.92 -2.39 28.24
N GLY A 742 -31.28 -3.55 27.70
CA GLY A 742 -30.79 -4.00 26.38
C GLY A 742 -29.47 -4.73 26.49
N THR A 743 -28.94 -5.23 25.37
CA THR A 743 -27.73 -6.05 25.36
C THR A 743 -26.51 -5.26 25.85
N PRO A 744 -25.87 -5.64 26.97
CA PRO A 744 -24.76 -4.89 27.55
C PRO A 744 -23.52 -4.86 26.65
N VAL A 745 -22.55 -4.04 27.05
CA VAL A 745 -21.20 -4.04 26.48
C VAL A 745 -20.37 -5.08 27.26
N PRO A 746 -19.52 -5.90 26.62
CA PRO A 746 -18.45 -6.65 27.28
C PRO A 746 -17.70 -5.84 28.35
N PRO A 747 -17.18 -6.48 29.42
CA PRO A 747 -16.53 -5.73 30.50
C PRO A 747 -15.29 -4.96 29.98
N SER A 748 -14.89 -3.86 30.62
CA SER A 748 -13.74 -3.09 30.14
C SER A 748 -13.05 -2.33 31.27
N GLY A 749 -11.71 -2.31 31.31
CA GLY A 749 -10.96 -1.72 32.42
C GLY A 749 -11.30 -2.32 33.80
N THR A 750 -11.46 -1.45 34.80
CA THR A 750 -11.90 -1.82 36.16
C THR A 750 -13.39 -1.56 36.34
N GLY A 751 -14.13 -2.54 36.83
CA GLY A 751 -15.55 -2.39 37.16
C GLY A 751 -16.07 -3.49 38.07
N ASN A 752 -17.31 -3.32 38.56
CA ASN A 752 -17.96 -4.30 39.42
C ASN A 752 -18.52 -5.46 38.58
N TYR A 753 -17.63 -6.30 38.08
CA TYR A 753 -17.95 -7.40 37.15
C TYR A 753 -17.94 -8.78 37.81
N ALA A 754 -17.20 -8.98 38.91
CA ALA A 754 -16.99 -10.32 39.46
C ALA A 754 -18.29 -10.88 40.09
N VAL A 755 -18.73 -12.02 39.56
CA VAL A 755 -19.65 -12.94 40.23
C VAL A 755 -18.86 -13.75 41.28
N ALA A 756 -17.71 -14.28 40.86
CA ALA A 756 -16.73 -14.96 41.70
C ALA A 756 -15.34 -14.87 41.04
N ALA A 757 -14.27 -14.91 41.82
CA ALA A 757 -12.90 -14.87 41.34
C ALA A 757 -12.08 -16.03 41.93
N ASN A 758 -11.11 -16.51 41.16
CA ASN A 758 -10.21 -17.62 41.48
C ASN A 758 -10.92 -18.90 41.94
N VAL A 759 -12.04 -19.24 41.31
CA VAL A 759 -12.81 -20.45 41.60
C VAL A 759 -12.03 -21.68 41.09
N PRO A 760 -11.61 -22.63 41.95
CA PRO A 760 -10.81 -23.78 41.51
C PRO A 760 -11.53 -24.63 40.46
N GLN A 761 -10.86 -24.98 39.36
CA GLN A 761 -11.44 -25.78 38.26
C GLN A 761 -12.09 -27.08 38.80
N SER A 762 -11.40 -27.76 39.72
CA SER A 762 -11.85 -29.02 40.33
C SER A 762 -13.07 -28.89 41.25
N SER A 763 -13.49 -27.66 41.60
CA SER A 763 -14.67 -27.39 42.43
C SER A 763 -15.94 -27.12 41.61
N VAL A 764 -15.79 -26.80 40.31
CA VAL A 764 -16.91 -26.41 39.43
C VAL A 764 -17.02 -27.27 38.17
N CYS A 765 -15.96 -27.97 37.76
CA CYS A 765 -15.92 -28.70 36.50
C CYS A 765 -15.95 -30.22 36.70
N SER A 766 -16.79 -30.89 35.90
CA SER A 766 -16.91 -32.35 35.83
C SER A 766 -17.28 -32.77 34.41
N ASN A 767 -16.71 -33.88 33.92
CA ASN A 767 -16.99 -34.42 32.58
C ASN A 767 -16.88 -33.41 31.43
N GLY A 768 -15.94 -32.45 31.52
CA GLY A 768 -15.71 -31.43 30.50
C GLY A 768 -16.65 -30.21 30.54
N VAL A 769 -17.56 -30.13 31.51
CA VAL A 769 -18.45 -28.97 31.73
C VAL A 769 -18.20 -28.39 33.12
N CYS A 770 -18.08 -27.08 33.17
CA CYS A 770 -18.03 -26.29 34.38
C CYS A 770 -19.42 -25.71 34.69
N SER A 771 -19.77 -25.66 35.98
CA SER A 771 -21.06 -25.16 36.44
C SER A 771 -20.93 -24.29 37.69
N PHE A 772 -21.74 -23.23 37.78
CA PHE A 772 -21.76 -22.30 38.90
C PHE A 772 -23.16 -21.70 39.06
N THR A 773 -23.49 -21.14 40.23
CA THR A 773 -24.77 -20.44 40.45
C THR A 773 -24.52 -18.99 40.79
N ASP A 774 -24.95 -18.08 39.92
CA ASP A 774 -25.00 -16.66 40.24
C ASP A 774 -26.21 -16.39 41.15
N THR A 775 -25.96 -16.12 42.44
CA THR A 775 -26.96 -15.79 43.47
C THR A 775 -27.45 -14.34 43.42
N GLN A 776 -27.14 -13.62 42.34
CA GLN A 776 -27.44 -12.21 42.11
C GLN A 776 -26.94 -11.25 43.21
N ALA A 777 -25.90 -11.64 43.94
CA ALA A 777 -25.23 -10.80 44.92
C ALA A 777 -24.60 -9.53 44.29
N ALA A 778 -24.27 -8.54 45.14
CA ALA A 778 -23.53 -7.37 44.72
C ALA A 778 -22.17 -7.77 44.10
N ARG A 779 -21.85 -7.22 42.93
CA ARG A 779 -20.68 -7.64 42.15
C ARG A 779 -19.38 -7.11 42.75
N GLY A 780 -18.37 -7.98 42.80
CA GLY A 780 -17.03 -7.59 43.21
C GLY A 780 -16.34 -6.75 42.15
N SER A 781 -15.49 -5.81 42.58
CA SER A 781 -14.58 -5.11 41.68
C SER A 781 -13.62 -6.09 41.02
N TYR A 782 -13.46 -5.98 39.71
CA TYR A 782 -12.52 -6.76 38.90
C TYR A 782 -11.81 -5.82 37.92
N THR A 783 -10.49 -5.93 37.83
CA THR A 783 -9.68 -5.22 36.84
C THR A 783 -9.29 -6.21 35.74
N LEU A 784 -9.68 -5.92 34.50
CA LEU A 784 -9.26 -6.73 33.37
C LEU A 784 -7.74 -6.59 33.13
N PRO A 785 -7.02 -7.66 32.75
CA PRO A 785 -5.60 -7.58 32.47
C PRO A 785 -5.33 -6.73 31.21
N ALA A 786 -4.49 -5.69 31.35
CA ALA A 786 -4.19 -4.75 30.28
C ALA A 786 -3.26 -5.38 29.22
N TYR A 787 -3.83 -5.89 28.13
CA TYR A 787 -3.09 -6.67 27.13
C TYR A 787 -2.15 -5.86 26.23
N TRP A 788 -2.43 -4.57 25.99
CA TRP A 788 -1.63 -3.71 25.12
C TRP A 788 -0.35 -3.16 25.79
N LEU A 789 -0.23 -3.24 27.11
CA LEU A 789 0.90 -2.68 27.88
C LEU A 789 1.91 -3.75 28.34
N GLY A 790 1.82 -4.98 27.84
CA GLY A 790 2.75 -6.06 28.15
C GLY A 790 2.77 -6.52 29.62
N ALA A 791 1.75 -6.14 30.41
CA ALA A 791 1.77 -6.28 31.86
C ALA A 791 1.43 -7.70 32.37
N THR A 792 0.83 -8.55 31.54
CA THR A 792 0.48 -9.94 31.87
C THR A 792 0.71 -10.87 30.69
N THR A 793 1.10 -12.12 30.96
CA THR A 793 1.13 -13.18 29.96
C THR A 793 -0.29 -13.70 29.70
N PHE A 794 -0.63 -13.91 28.42
CA PHE A 794 -1.93 -14.42 27.99
C PHE A 794 -1.76 -15.77 27.30
N TRP A 795 -2.80 -16.60 27.39
CA TRP A 795 -2.90 -17.84 26.61
C TRP A 795 -4.26 -17.95 25.93
N SER A 796 -4.31 -18.66 24.82
CA SER A 796 -5.51 -18.86 24.02
C SER A 796 -5.89 -20.35 24.02
N PRO A 797 -7.07 -20.72 24.54
CA PRO A 797 -7.56 -22.09 24.49
C PRO A 797 -8.08 -22.46 23.10
N LYS A 798 -7.91 -23.74 22.74
CA LYS A 798 -8.63 -24.39 21.65
C LYS A 798 -10.10 -24.57 22.06
N LEU A 799 -11.02 -24.04 21.27
CA LEU A 799 -12.47 -24.05 21.57
C LEU A 799 -13.15 -25.17 20.76
N ASN A 800 -13.34 -26.35 21.35
CA ASN A 800 -13.81 -27.55 20.60
C ASN A 800 -15.33 -27.65 20.42
N LEU A 801 -16.11 -27.08 21.34
CA LEU A 801 -17.57 -27.16 21.43
C LEU A 801 -18.19 -25.84 21.92
N TRP A 802 -17.41 -24.76 21.95
CA TRP A 802 -17.84 -23.49 22.54
C TRP A 802 -19.03 -22.91 21.77
N PRO A 803 -20.06 -22.37 22.43
CA PRO A 803 -21.26 -21.91 21.72
C PRO A 803 -21.06 -20.56 21.04
N GLY A 804 -21.65 -20.39 19.86
CA GLY A 804 -21.58 -19.16 19.06
C GLY A 804 -21.86 -19.40 17.58
N GLY A 805 -22.36 -18.42 16.83
CA GLY A 805 -22.53 -18.59 15.38
C GLY A 805 -21.19 -18.78 14.65
N VAL A 806 -20.16 -18.01 15.04
CA VAL A 806 -18.77 -18.27 14.65
C VAL A 806 -17.85 -18.28 15.87
N VAL A 807 -17.01 -19.31 15.96
CA VAL A 807 -16.00 -19.51 17.01
C VAL A 807 -14.62 -19.59 16.38
N LEU A 808 -13.74 -18.67 16.78
CA LEU A 808 -12.35 -18.58 16.31
C LEU A 808 -11.38 -18.96 17.45
N SER A 809 -10.53 -19.96 17.21
CA SER A 809 -9.53 -20.38 18.20
C SER A 809 -8.23 -20.87 17.55
N PRO A 810 -7.13 -20.99 18.32
CA PRO A 810 -5.96 -21.70 17.84
C PRO A 810 -6.26 -23.20 17.63
N PRO A 811 -5.41 -23.91 16.86
CA PRO A 811 -5.54 -25.34 16.63
C PRO A 811 -5.15 -26.19 17.86
N SER A 812 -4.46 -25.60 18.82
CA SER A 812 -4.03 -26.18 20.10
C SER A 812 -4.02 -25.12 21.19
N ASN A 813 -4.07 -25.53 22.46
CA ASN A 813 -3.86 -24.60 23.57
C ASN A 813 -2.43 -24.08 23.52
N SER A 814 -2.25 -22.77 23.36
CA SER A 814 -0.92 -22.14 23.33
C SER A 814 -0.92 -20.83 24.11
N ASP A 815 0.28 -20.35 24.47
CA ASP A 815 0.44 -18.93 24.81
C ASP A 815 -0.01 -18.06 23.62
N PHE A 816 -0.47 -16.86 23.91
CA PHE A 816 -1.10 -16.00 22.90
C PHE A 816 -0.09 -15.58 21.82
N ASN A 817 -0.39 -15.88 20.56
CA ASN A 817 0.36 -15.43 19.39
C ASN A 817 -0.60 -15.19 18.23
N VAL A 818 -0.57 -13.99 17.64
CA VAL A 818 -1.40 -13.59 16.49
C VAL A 818 -1.32 -14.59 15.32
N ALA A 819 -0.16 -15.20 15.07
CA ALA A 819 0.04 -16.18 14.00
C ALA A 819 -0.62 -17.55 14.25
N ASN A 820 -1.05 -17.82 15.48
CA ASN A 820 -1.70 -19.08 15.87
C ASN A 820 -3.23 -19.02 15.78
N HIS A 821 -3.81 -17.92 15.25
CA HIS A 821 -5.25 -17.66 15.25
C HIS A 821 -5.79 -17.44 13.83
N PRO A 822 -6.98 -17.98 13.50
CA PRO A 822 -7.57 -17.86 12.18
C PRO A 822 -8.12 -16.45 11.93
N THR A 823 -8.34 -16.15 10.65
CA THR A 823 -9.02 -14.94 10.18
C THR A 823 -10.33 -15.29 9.48
N LEU A 824 -11.40 -14.58 9.80
CA LEU A 824 -12.70 -14.65 9.11
C LEU A 824 -12.78 -13.57 8.03
N TYR A 825 -13.14 -13.96 6.81
CA TYR A 825 -13.62 -13.08 5.74
C TYR A 825 -15.11 -13.37 5.53
N THR A 826 -15.96 -12.35 5.60
CA THR A 826 -17.43 -12.51 5.42
C THR A 826 -18.00 -11.45 4.49
N ASP A 827 -19.05 -11.76 3.73
CA ASP A 827 -19.81 -10.75 3.01
C ASP A 827 -20.59 -9.83 3.97
N LEU A 828 -21.10 -10.39 5.08
CA LEU A 828 -21.90 -9.68 6.08
C LEU A 828 -21.45 -10.00 7.51
N LEU A 829 -21.16 -8.97 8.30
CA LEU A 829 -21.17 -9.04 9.76
C LEU A 829 -22.61 -8.79 10.23
N SER A 830 -23.31 -9.84 10.61
CA SER A 830 -24.73 -9.78 10.99
C SER A 830 -24.93 -9.43 12.46
N SER A 831 -26.01 -8.72 12.79
CA SER A 831 -26.48 -8.49 14.16
C SER A 831 -27.34 -9.62 14.72
N THR A 832 -27.38 -10.78 14.07
CA THR A 832 -28.04 -12.00 14.57
C THR A 832 -27.03 -13.09 14.93
N VAL A 833 -25.82 -13.02 14.38
CA VAL A 833 -24.72 -13.97 14.60
C VAL A 833 -23.92 -13.56 15.82
N SER A 834 -23.65 -14.51 16.70
CA SER A 834 -22.74 -14.32 17.84
C SER A 834 -21.33 -14.73 17.44
N TYR A 835 -20.37 -13.82 17.64
CA TYR A 835 -18.96 -14.07 17.34
C TYR A 835 -18.17 -14.24 18.64
N VAL A 836 -17.41 -15.33 18.72
CA VAL A 836 -16.50 -15.62 19.86
C VAL A 836 -15.09 -15.84 19.31
N SER A 837 -14.11 -15.16 19.90
CA SER A 837 -12.69 -15.39 19.62
C SER A 837 -11.92 -15.61 20.92
N SER A 838 -11.08 -16.64 20.95
CA SER A 838 -10.09 -16.81 22.03
C SER A 838 -8.86 -15.90 21.92
N ALA A 839 -8.80 -15.08 20.87
CA ALA A 839 -7.91 -13.92 20.75
C ALA A 839 -8.59 -12.59 21.13
N GLY A 840 -9.89 -12.61 21.44
CA GLY A 840 -10.66 -11.41 21.78
C GLY A 840 -10.60 -10.35 20.67
N GLY A 841 -10.38 -9.10 21.07
CA GLY A 841 -10.13 -7.97 20.17
C GLY A 841 -8.69 -7.45 20.19
N VAL A 842 -7.70 -8.33 20.40
CA VAL A 842 -6.28 -7.90 20.46
C VAL A 842 -5.77 -7.41 19.11
N PHE A 843 -6.27 -7.97 18.01
CA PHE A 843 -5.93 -7.60 16.64
C PHE A 843 -7.13 -7.85 15.70
N PRO A 844 -7.15 -7.25 14.49
CA PRO A 844 -8.21 -7.49 13.51
C PRO A 844 -8.30 -8.96 13.09
N GLN A 845 -9.45 -9.60 13.34
CA GLN A 845 -9.68 -11.02 13.02
C GLN A 845 -10.85 -11.25 12.07
N ILE A 846 -11.76 -10.29 11.94
CA ILE A 846 -12.96 -10.43 11.12
C ILE A 846 -12.94 -9.32 10.08
N PHE A 847 -12.99 -9.67 8.80
CA PHE A 847 -12.99 -8.74 7.68
C PHE A 847 -14.30 -8.91 6.92
N ALA A 848 -15.15 -7.89 6.99
CA ALA A 848 -16.50 -7.94 6.44
C ALA A 848 -16.65 -6.98 5.25
N LEU A 849 -17.26 -7.43 4.14
CA LEU A 849 -17.62 -6.51 3.04
C LEU A 849 -18.65 -5.48 3.53
N HIS A 850 -19.68 -5.94 4.25
CA HIS A 850 -20.68 -5.09 4.88
C HIS A 850 -20.81 -5.41 6.37
N CYS A 851 -20.98 -4.37 7.18
CA CYS A 851 -21.41 -4.51 8.57
C CYS A 851 -22.82 -3.97 8.76
N GLN A 852 -23.71 -4.82 9.26
CA GLN A 852 -24.93 -4.39 9.94
C GLN A 852 -24.54 -3.86 11.32
N ALA A 853 -25.27 -2.88 11.86
CA ALA A 853 -24.95 -2.33 13.19
C ALA A 853 -24.93 -3.48 14.23
N PRO A 854 -23.79 -3.75 14.86
CA PRO A 854 -23.56 -5.00 15.57
C PRO A 854 -24.44 -5.08 16.80
N SER A 855 -25.14 -6.20 16.94
CA SER A 855 -25.79 -6.57 18.19
C SER A 855 -24.74 -6.78 19.27
N GLY A 856 -25.03 -6.39 20.51
CA GLY A 856 -24.20 -6.75 21.67
C GLY A 856 -24.14 -8.27 21.98
N ASN A 857 -24.68 -9.15 21.13
CA ASN A 857 -24.73 -10.61 21.32
C ASN A 857 -23.35 -11.32 21.16
N SER A 858 -22.24 -10.57 21.08
CA SER A 858 -20.89 -11.08 20.80
C SER A 858 -19.91 -10.77 21.93
N GLY A 859 -18.82 -11.55 22.00
CA GLY A 859 -17.69 -11.23 22.87
C GLY A 859 -16.81 -10.13 22.29
N TYR A 860 -15.62 -9.92 22.89
CA TYR A 860 -14.59 -9.08 22.28
C TYR A 860 -14.18 -9.67 20.94
N VAL A 861 -14.35 -8.90 19.87
CA VAL A 861 -13.88 -9.21 18.53
C VAL A 861 -13.52 -7.89 17.85
N TRP A 862 -12.48 -7.89 17.02
CA TRP A 862 -12.13 -6.72 16.21
C TRP A 862 -12.54 -6.96 14.75
N PRO A 863 -13.75 -6.49 14.34
CA PRO A 863 -14.14 -6.43 12.94
C PRO A 863 -13.55 -5.24 12.17
N VAL A 864 -13.24 -5.46 10.90
CA VAL A 864 -12.90 -4.46 9.88
C VAL A 864 -13.99 -4.47 8.84
N CYS A 865 -14.72 -3.37 8.74
CA CYS A 865 -15.84 -3.22 7.81
C CYS A 865 -15.39 -2.43 6.58
N LEU A 866 -15.44 -3.04 5.38
CA LEU A 866 -15.11 -2.34 4.13
C LEU A 866 -16.26 -1.47 3.62
N GLY A 867 -17.48 -1.73 4.09
CA GLY A 867 -18.70 -0.99 3.78
C GLY A 867 -19.77 -1.13 4.88
N SER A 868 -20.83 -0.33 4.77
CA SER A 868 -22.00 -0.44 5.65
C SER A 868 -23.14 -1.17 4.94
N TYR A 869 -24.04 -1.77 5.73
CA TYR A 869 -25.26 -2.40 5.24
C TYR A 869 -26.35 -1.39 4.81
N SER A 870 -26.26 -0.12 5.23
CA SER A 870 -27.25 0.92 4.88
C SER A 870 -26.68 1.98 3.94
N GLY A 871 -27.49 2.46 2.99
CA GLY A 871 -27.07 3.43 1.96
C GLY A 871 -26.65 4.82 2.46
N GLY A 872 -26.80 5.13 3.76
CA GLY A 872 -26.45 6.42 4.35
C GLY A 872 -25.03 6.53 4.91
N ASN A 873 -24.33 5.40 5.11
CA ASN A 873 -23.06 5.37 5.85
C ASN A 873 -21.89 5.01 4.93
N GLN A 874 -20.95 5.93 4.70
CA GLN A 874 -19.82 5.71 3.79
C GLN A 874 -18.47 6.11 4.41
N MET A 875 -17.48 5.23 4.23
CA MET A 875 -16.05 5.53 4.25
C MET A 875 -15.54 5.48 2.81
N ARG A 876 -14.69 6.43 2.38
CA ARG A 876 -13.93 6.30 1.12
C ARG A 876 -12.53 6.92 1.20
N LEU A 877 -11.56 6.17 0.68
CA LEU A 877 -10.12 6.45 0.55
C LEU A 877 -9.58 5.54 -0.56
N ALA A 878 -8.69 5.91 -1.48
CA ALA A 878 -8.16 7.23 -1.86
C ALA A 878 -8.56 7.50 -3.35
N ALA A 879 -7.75 7.93 -4.34
CA ALA A 879 -6.34 8.34 -4.46
C ALA A 879 -6.13 9.26 -5.67
N GLY A 880 -4.94 9.86 -5.78
CA GLY A 880 -4.30 10.23 -7.06
C GLY A 880 -4.99 11.25 -7.97
N ALA A 881 -4.91 12.55 -7.64
CA ALA A 881 -4.91 13.57 -8.68
C ALA A 881 -3.52 13.60 -9.33
N PRO A 882 -3.37 13.46 -10.66
CA PRO A 882 -2.06 13.54 -11.31
C PRO A 882 -1.51 14.96 -11.16
N VAL A 883 -0.38 15.09 -10.46
CA VAL A 883 0.28 16.38 -10.22
C VAL A 883 1.01 16.80 -11.50
N GLY A 884 0.30 17.52 -12.39
CA GLY A 884 0.84 17.87 -13.70
C GLY A 884 0.00 18.90 -14.47
N GLY A 885 0.26 20.18 -14.23
CA GLY A 885 0.13 21.27 -15.22
C GLY A 885 -1.24 21.64 -15.81
N ASN A 886 -2.32 20.88 -15.59
CA ASN A 886 -3.62 21.18 -16.21
C ASN A 886 -4.38 22.30 -15.47
N PRO A 887 -4.66 23.47 -16.09
CA PRO A 887 -5.40 24.56 -15.45
C PRO A 887 -6.86 24.21 -15.08
N THR A 888 -7.45 23.16 -15.63
CA THR A 888 -8.81 22.70 -15.23
C THR A 888 -8.84 21.89 -13.93
N LEU A 889 -7.68 21.61 -13.31
CA LEU A 889 -7.55 20.90 -12.03
C LEU A 889 -7.21 21.83 -10.84
N GLN A 890 -7.42 23.14 -10.99
CA GLN A 890 -7.34 24.08 -9.88
C GLN A 890 -8.63 24.00 -9.02
N ASN A 891 -8.52 24.13 -7.70
CA ASN A 891 -9.63 24.09 -6.72
C ASN A 891 -10.38 22.74 -6.60
N VAL A 892 -9.71 21.60 -6.81
CA VAL A 892 -10.30 20.25 -6.60
C VAL A 892 -9.84 19.62 -5.27
N LYS A 893 -10.67 18.73 -4.69
CA LYS A 893 -10.39 18.06 -3.41
C LYS A 893 -9.76 16.67 -3.58
N GLY A 894 -8.72 16.36 -2.81
CA GLY A 894 -8.23 15.00 -2.58
C GLY A 894 -9.12 14.27 -1.56
N VAL A 895 -9.36 12.97 -1.71
CA VAL A 895 -10.45 12.28 -1.01
C VAL A 895 -9.98 11.40 0.16
N LEU A 896 -10.34 11.82 1.37
CA LEU A 896 -10.85 10.96 2.44
C LEU A 896 -12.18 11.57 2.90
N ASN A 897 -13.27 10.81 2.96
CA ASN A 897 -14.57 11.34 3.38
C ASN A 897 -15.34 10.35 4.27
N ILE A 898 -15.88 10.84 5.38
CA ILE A 898 -16.54 10.07 6.45
C ILE A 898 -18.00 10.57 6.54
N GLY A 899 -18.95 9.64 6.46
CA GLY A 899 -20.37 9.89 6.12
C GLY A 899 -21.26 10.61 7.15
N ALA A 900 -22.58 10.49 6.96
CA ALA A 900 -23.60 11.36 7.54
C ALA A 900 -23.60 11.46 9.08
N ASN A 901 -23.08 12.58 9.61
CA ASN A 901 -23.04 12.88 11.05
C ASN A 901 -24.39 13.34 11.64
N SER A 902 -25.54 12.92 11.08
CA SER A 902 -26.87 13.41 11.46
C SER A 902 -27.37 12.95 12.84
N ALA A 903 -26.54 12.24 13.61
CA ALA A 903 -26.87 11.70 14.94
C ALA A 903 -25.95 12.22 16.07
N ALA A 904 -24.85 12.92 15.77
CA ALA A 904 -23.92 13.41 16.78
C ALA A 904 -24.28 14.83 17.21
N THR A 905 -24.71 15.01 18.46
CA THR A 905 -25.09 16.33 19.01
C THR A 905 -23.96 16.99 19.84
N GLY A 906 -22.71 16.57 19.65
CA GLY A 906 -21.57 17.02 20.46
C GLY A 906 -20.21 16.50 19.99
N PRO A 907 -19.12 16.76 20.75
CA PRO A 907 -17.76 16.42 20.37
C PRO A 907 -17.58 14.93 20.05
N THR A 908 -16.93 14.62 18.92
CA THR A 908 -16.81 13.23 18.42
C THR A 908 -15.42 12.99 17.83
N HIS A 909 -14.72 11.94 18.28
CA HIS A 909 -13.49 11.46 17.63
C HIS A 909 -13.87 10.76 16.32
N LEU A 910 -13.51 11.35 15.17
CA LEU A 910 -13.85 10.79 13.86
C LEU A 910 -12.78 9.80 13.37
N ILE A 911 -11.51 10.12 13.60
CA ILE A 911 -10.34 9.31 13.29
C ILE A 911 -9.46 9.27 14.53
N THR A 912 -9.43 8.14 15.23
CA THR A 912 -8.42 7.88 16.27
C THR A 912 -7.12 7.47 15.59
N LEU A 913 -6.07 8.28 15.74
CA LEU A 913 -4.73 8.07 15.17
C LEU A 913 -3.88 7.14 16.04
N PHE A 914 -4.07 7.21 17.35
CA PHE A 914 -3.52 6.27 18.33
C PHE A 914 -4.54 6.11 19.45
N ASP A 915 -5.03 4.89 19.62
CA ASP A 915 -5.96 4.47 20.67
C ASP A 915 -5.15 4.01 21.88
N PHE A 916 -5.32 4.69 23.03
CA PHE A 916 -4.63 4.33 24.27
C PHE A 916 -5.42 3.35 25.15
N GLU A 917 -6.68 3.07 24.81
CA GLU A 917 -7.57 2.18 25.55
C GLU A 917 -8.27 1.17 24.59
N PRO A 918 -7.52 0.44 23.74
CA PRO A 918 -8.10 -0.39 22.67
C PRO A 918 -8.89 -1.59 23.19
N ASP A 919 -8.68 -1.99 24.46
CA ASP A 919 -9.51 -2.96 25.16
C ASP A 919 -10.94 -2.45 25.36
N LYS A 920 -11.09 -1.15 25.67
CA LYS A 920 -12.40 -0.49 25.72
C LYS A 920 -12.99 -0.43 24.32
N SER A 921 -12.23 0.02 23.32
CA SER A 921 -12.71 0.07 21.93
C SER A 921 -13.26 -1.27 21.47
N ALA A 922 -12.50 -2.36 21.63
CA ALA A 922 -12.89 -3.73 21.27
C ALA A 922 -14.06 -4.32 22.08
N ALA A 923 -14.43 -3.72 23.21
CA ALA A 923 -15.62 -4.12 23.96
C ALA A 923 -16.91 -3.62 23.29
N TYR A 924 -16.91 -2.44 22.66
CA TYR A 924 -18.10 -1.92 21.95
C TYR A 924 -18.19 -2.57 20.57
N GLY A 925 -19.31 -3.19 20.21
CA GLY A 925 -19.40 -4.05 19.02
C GLY A 925 -19.00 -3.42 17.68
N ASN A 926 -19.01 -2.09 17.56
CA ASN A 926 -18.57 -1.32 16.38
C ASN A 926 -17.08 -0.89 16.41
N ASN A 927 -16.31 -1.33 17.41
CA ASN A 927 -15.02 -0.75 17.81
C ASN A 927 -15.08 0.77 18.03
N ARG A 928 -16.21 1.28 18.53
CA ARG A 928 -16.39 2.70 18.92
C ARG A 928 -16.79 2.79 20.38
N ALA A 929 -15.79 2.95 21.25
CA ALA A 929 -15.99 3.41 22.61
C ALA A 929 -16.32 4.92 22.66
N PRO A 930 -16.81 5.43 23.81
CA PRO A 930 -16.83 6.87 24.09
C PRO A 930 -15.42 7.49 24.00
N ASN A 931 -15.34 8.75 23.57
CA ASN A 931 -14.08 9.52 23.46
C ASN A 931 -13.21 9.43 24.73
N SER A 932 -11.92 9.08 24.60
CA SER A 932 -10.96 9.08 25.73
C SER A 932 -10.03 10.29 25.71
N SER A 933 -9.71 10.84 26.89
CA SER A 933 -8.70 11.91 27.03
C SER A 933 -7.26 11.43 26.78
N HIS A 934 -7.05 10.12 26.71
CA HIS A 934 -5.75 9.54 26.39
C HIS A 934 -5.52 9.38 24.87
N ASP A 935 -6.57 9.43 24.05
CA ASP A 935 -6.44 9.21 22.61
C ASP A 935 -5.65 10.32 21.89
N THR A 936 -5.02 9.95 20.78
CA THR A 936 -4.62 10.91 19.75
C THR A 936 -5.61 10.83 18.59
N PHE A 937 -6.24 11.93 18.21
CA PHE A 937 -7.39 11.92 17.29
C PHE A 937 -7.53 13.16 16.42
N LEU A 938 -8.27 13.00 15.32
CA LEU A 938 -8.92 14.05 14.54
C LEU A 938 -10.44 13.88 14.67
N GLY A 939 -11.18 14.97 14.84
CA GLY A 939 -12.60 14.90 15.12
C GLY A 939 -13.33 16.22 14.90
N ILE A 940 -14.48 16.32 15.55
CA ILE A 940 -15.33 17.52 15.57
C ILE A 940 -15.62 17.93 17.01
N ASP A 941 -15.75 19.23 17.26
CA ASP A 941 -16.08 19.77 18.60
C ASP A 941 -17.58 20.07 18.79
N SER A 942 -18.31 20.27 17.70
CA SER A 942 -19.70 20.71 17.73
C SER A 942 -20.43 20.43 16.42
N ILE A 943 -21.71 20.04 16.52
CA ILE A 943 -22.66 20.08 15.41
C ILE A 943 -23.95 20.73 15.94
N ASN A 944 -24.18 21.98 15.56
CA ASN A 944 -25.45 22.67 15.85
C ASN A 944 -26.29 22.89 14.58
N THR A 945 -25.65 23.07 13.42
CA THR A 945 -26.24 22.99 12.08
C THR A 945 -25.16 22.69 11.03
N ASN A 946 -25.55 22.36 9.80
CA ASN A 946 -24.63 22.16 8.66
C ASN A 946 -23.89 23.44 8.20
N THR A 947 -24.07 24.58 8.86
CA THR A 947 -23.39 25.85 8.55
C THR A 947 -22.21 26.16 9.48
N SER A 948 -21.97 25.36 10.53
CA SER A 948 -20.82 25.51 11.42
C SER A 948 -20.41 24.16 12.02
N VAL A 949 -19.22 23.68 11.67
CA VAL A 949 -18.60 22.46 12.24
C VAL A 949 -17.17 22.82 12.62
N GLY A 950 -16.84 22.73 13.91
CA GLY A 950 -15.47 22.95 14.39
C GLY A 950 -14.63 21.68 14.30
N LEU A 951 -13.37 21.83 13.89
CA LEU A 951 -12.38 20.76 13.78
C LEU A 951 -11.65 20.59 15.12
N SER A 952 -11.71 19.39 15.71
CA SER A 952 -10.90 19.05 16.89
C SER A 952 -9.69 18.21 16.51
N LEU A 953 -8.54 18.53 17.10
CA LEU A 953 -7.34 17.70 17.09
C LEU A 953 -6.90 17.50 18.54
N GLY A 954 -6.61 16.27 18.95
CA GLY A 954 -6.19 15.96 20.30
C GLY A 954 -5.04 14.96 20.36
N SER A 955 -4.27 15.03 21.45
CA SER A 955 -3.23 14.09 21.82
C SER A 955 -2.98 14.21 23.32
N PHE A 956 -2.74 13.08 24.00
CA PHE A 956 -2.50 13.04 25.44
C PHE A 956 -1.26 13.83 25.89
N GLY A 957 -0.16 13.79 25.12
CA GLY A 957 1.11 14.41 25.49
C GLY A 957 1.34 15.79 24.87
N SER A 958 1.35 15.85 23.54
CA SER A 958 1.58 17.10 22.79
C SER A 958 1.22 16.94 21.32
N ILE A 959 0.92 18.05 20.64
CA ILE A 959 0.80 18.12 19.18
C ILE A 959 2.00 18.93 18.66
N SER A 960 2.78 18.39 17.73
CA SER A 960 4.01 19.01 17.21
C SER A 960 4.01 19.08 15.68
N GLN A 961 4.53 20.18 15.14
CA GLN A 961 4.72 20.38 13.70
C GLN A 961 6.22 20.43 13.36
N TYR A 962 6.58 19.76 12.26
CA TYR A 962 7.95 19.62 11.77
C TYR A 962 8.02 20.03 10.29
N ILE A 963 9.16 20.56 9.86
CA ILE A 963 9.47 20.78 8.44
C ILE A 963 10.80 20.10 8.15
N ALA A 964 10.84 19.27 7.10
CA ALA A 964 12.03 18.52 6.67
C ALA A 964 12.75 17.73 7.79
N ASN A 965 11.98 17.21 8.76
CA ASN A 965 12.47 16.44 9.91
C ASN A 965 11.56 15.21 10.13
N ASN A 966 12.13 14.11 10.59
CA ASN A 966 11.46 12.81 10.71
C ASN A 966 10.56 12.65 11.96
N GLY A 967 10.44 13.68 12.81
CA GLY A 967 9.63 13.63 14.03
C GLY A 967 10.44 13.19 15.27
N ASP A 968 11.58 13.82 15.51
CA ASP A 968 12.55 13.45 16.57
C ASP A 968 12.19 13.87 18.02
N GLY A 969 10.97 14.35 18.25
CA GLY A 969 10.49 14.83 19.56
C GLY A 969 11.05 16.17 20.04
N THR A 970 12.06 16.74 19.37
CA THR A 970 12.92 17.83 19.88
C THR A 970 13.06 19.03 18.92
N ASN A 971 13.24 18.79 17.62
CA ASN A 971 13.42 19.80 16.56
C ASN A 971 12.11 20.09 15.79
N TRP A 972 10.98 20.04 16.48
CA TRP A 972 9.73 20.62 16.01
C TRP A 972 9.84 22.15 15.95
N LEU A 973 9.04 22.76 15.07
CA LEU A 973 9.01 24.22 14.88
C LEU A 973 7.80 24.88 15.56
N GLU A 974 6.73 24.12 15.80
CA GLU A 974 5.62 24.48 16.68
C GLU A 974 5.25 23.28 17.57
N ARG A 975 4.92 23.51 18.85
CA ARG A 975 4.34 22.51 19.75
C ARG A 975 3.23 23.11 20.62
N LEU A 976 2.15 22.36 20.76
CA LEU A 976 1.09 22.55 21.75
C LEU A 976 1.17 21.45 22.81
N THR A 977 1.13 21.82 24.08
CA THR A 977 0.94 20.94 25.24
C THR A 977 -0.31 21.36 26.01
N ALA A 978 -0.65 20.66 27.09
CA ALA A 978 -1.74 21.05 27.98
C ALA A 978 -1.54 22.44 28.67
N THR A 979 -0.33 23.01 28.64
CA THR A 979 0.01 24.25 29.36
C THR A 979 0.65 25.34 28.49
N LEU A 980 1.14 25.02 27.29
CA LEU A 980 1.93 25.95 26.47
C LEU A 980 1.71 25.72 24.97
N LYS A 981 1.68 26.81 24.19
CA LYS A 981 1.91 26.80 22.75
C LYS A 981 3.22 27.54 22.46
N GLU A 982 4.20 26.84 21.91
CA GLU A 982 5.56 27.33 21.67
C GLU A 982 5.90 27.30 20.18
N PHE A 983 6.55 28.36 19.70
CA PHE A 983 7.05 28.51 18.34
C PHE A 983 8.57 28.66 18.36
N LYS A 984 9.31 27.85 17.60
CA LYS A 984 10.77 28.00 17.38
C LYS A 984 11.10 28.75 16.09
N THR A 985 10.10 29.21 15.37
CA THR A 985 10.21 30.05 14.16
C THR A 985 9.42 31.34 14.33
N ALA A 986 9.74 32.35 13.52
CA ALA A 986 9.07 33.65 13.60
C ALA A 986 7.58 33.53 13.18
N ALA A 987 6.67 33.84 14.09
CA ALA A 987 5.24 33.95 13.82
C ALA A 987 4.89 35.36 13.29
N LYS A 988 4.18 35.42 12.16
CA LYS A 988 3.63 36.66 11.60
C LYS A 988 2.13 36.74 11.88
N PHE A 989 1.64 37.88 12.31
CA PHE A 989 0.22 38.16 12.49
C PHE A 989 -0.20 39.30 11.56
N ASP A 990 -1.14 39.05 10.65
CA ASP A 990 -1.58 40.00 9.63
C ASP A 990 -2.64 41.01 10.12
N SER A 991 -2.99 40.98 11.41
CA SER A 991 -3.90 41.93 12.07
C SER A 991 -3.59 42.06 13.56
N THR A 992 -4.40 42.84 14.29
CA THR A 992 -4.24 43.07 15.74
C THR A 992 -4.30 41.78 16.56
N VAL A 993 -3.25 41.51 17.34
CA VAL A 993 -3.20 40.40 18.31
C VAL A 993 -3.71 40.89 19.66
N ASN A 994 -4.85 40.36 20.11
CA ASN A 994 -5.36 40.60 21.46
C ASN A 994 -4.72 39.64 22.46
N ILE A 995 -3.82 40.15 23.31
CA ILE A 995 -3.23 39.38 24.41
C ILE A 995 -4.00 39.69 25.69
N SER A 996 -5.00 38.85 26.02
CA SER A 996 -5.78 38.98 27.25
C SER A 996 -4.99 38.57 28.48
N GLY A 997 -5.14 39.29 29.59
CA GLY A 997 -4.46 39.00 30.86
C GLY A 997 -3.31 39.95 31.22
N LEU A 998 -2.97 40.93 30.37
CA LEU A 998 -2.14 42.06 30.81
C LEU A 998 -2.94 42.96 31.75
N ALA A 999 -2.51 43.03 33.01
CA ALA A 999 -3.14 43.85 34.03
C ALA A 999 -2.75 45.33 33.87
N ALA A 1000 -3.53 46.07 33.06
CA ALA A 1000 -3.51 47.53 32.90
C ALA A 1000 -2.14 48.21 32.65
N GLY A 1001 -1.13 47.43 32.26
CA GLY A 1001 0.27 47.84 32.15
C GLY A 1001 0.78 47.85 30.70
N CYS A 1002 1.79 48.67 30.47
CA CYS A 1002 2.38 48.90 29.16
C CYS A 1002 3.15 47.65 28.68
N LEU A 1003 3.05 47.32 27.38
CA LEU A 1003 3.70 46.15 26.79
C LEU A 1003 5.22 46.28 26.90
N ASN A 1004 5.88 45.30 27.53
CA ASN A 1004 7.32 45.30 27.71
C ASN A 1004 7.93 44.05 27.05
N ILE A 1005 8.96 44.24 26.23
CA ILE A 1005 9.76 43.15 25.65
C ILE A 1005 11.01 43.04 26.51
N SER A 1006 11.10 42.00 27.33
CA SER A 1006 12.30 41.76 28.13
C SER A 1006 13.51 41.46 27.24
N SER A 1007 14.74 41.62 27.77
CA SER A 1007 15.97 41.21 27.08
C SER A 1007 16.07 39.71 26.79
N ALA A 1008 15.13 38.91 27.32
CA ALA A 1008 14.94 37.49 27.04
C ALA A 1008 13.75 37.20 26.09
N GLY A 1009 13.12 38.23 25.52
CA GLY A 1009 12.04 38.09 24.52
C GLY A 1009 10.66 37.70 25.07
N LEU A 1010 10.47 37.65 26.39
CA LEU A 1010 9.20 37.27 27.01
C LEU A 1010 8.24 38.47 27.12
N LEU A 1011 6.99 38.27 26.65
CA LEU A 1011 5.87 39.21 26.78
C LEU A 1011 5.18 39.03 28.14
N GLY A 1012 5.19 40.06 29.00
CA GLY A 1012 4.54 40.00 30.30
C GLY A 1012 4.17 41.38 30.85
N SER A 1013 3.07 41.46 31.63
CA SER A 1013 2.68 42.69 32.34
C SER A 1013 3.17 42.67 33.78
N THR A 1014 3.72 43.78 34.25
CA THR A 1014 4.23 43.93 35.63
C THR A 1014 3.17 44.36 36.65
N GLY A 1015 1.89 44.45 36.25
CA GLY A 1015 0.79 44.87 37.14
C GLY A 1015 0.81 46.33 37.58
N VAL A 1016 1.73 47.15 37.05
CA VAL A 1016 1.79 48.59 37.30
C VAL A 1016 1.00 49.30 36.20
N ALA A 1017 -0.01 50.08 36.58
CA ALA A 1017 -0.75 50.92 35.64
C ALA A 1017 0.18 51.89 34.91
N CYS A 1018 0.03 52.05 33.59
CA CYS A 1018 0.66 53.16 32.89
C CYS A 1018 0.15 54.46 33.54
N GLY A 1019 1.05 55.20 34.20
CA GLY A 1019 0.70 56.12 35.30
C GLY A 1019 -0.37 57.14 34.95
N SER A 1020 -1.57 56.96 35.50
CA SER A 1020 -2.67 57.93 35.36
C SER A 1020 -2.44 59.09 36.33
N GLY A 1021 -2.09 60.27 35.80
CA GLY A 1021 -2.11 61.52 36.57
C GLY A 1021 -3.50 61.72 37.19
N GLY A 1022 -3.54 61.95 38.51
CA GLY A 1022 -4.76 61.74 39.30
C GLY A 1022 -5.84 62.81 39.13
N GLY A 1023 -7.10 62.34 39.17
CA GLY A 1023 -8.04 62.77 40.21
C GLY A 1023 -8.57 64.20 40.19
N GLY A 1024 -9.71 64.39 39.53
CA GLY A 1024 -10.97 64.69 40.24
C GLY A 1024 -11.29 66.12 40.69
N GLY A 1025 -12.51 66.54 40.35
CA GLY A 1025 -13.36 67.27 41.31
C GLY A 1025 -13.27 68.80 41.35
N ALA A 1026 -13.88 69.45 40.36
CA ALA A 1026 -14.54 70.76 40.46
C ALA A 1026 -13.87 71.87 41.33
N VAL A 1027 -13.03 72.70 40.70
CA VAL A 1027 -12.76 74.06 41.18
C VAL A 1027 -13.84 75.02 40.66
N SER A 1028 -14.44 75.80 41.58
CA SER A 1028 -15.51 76.75 41.28
C SER A 1028 -15.06 77.98 40.49
N SER A 1029 -13.75 78.26 40.45
CA SER A 1029 -13.13 79.14 39.47
C SER A 1029 -11.65 78.79 39.27
N VAL A 1030 -11.10 79.06 38.08
CA VAL A 1030 -9.66 79.06 37.80
C VAL A 1030 -9.33 80.41 37.15
N PHE A 1031 -8.35 81.14 37.71
CA PHE A 1031 -7.99 82.51 37.32
C PHE A 1031 -9.20 83.47 37.14
N GLY A 1032 -10.18 83.38 38.04
CA GLY A 1032 -11.37 84.24 38.04
C GLY A 1032 -12.46 83.88 37.00
N ARG A 1033 -12.32 82.75 36.29
CA ARG A 1033 -13.30 82.27 35.30
C ARG A 1033 -14.19 81.17 35.90
N THR A 1034 -15.49 81.22 35.62
CA THR A 1034 -16.49 80.21 36.05
C THR A 1034 -17.30 79.70 34.85
N GLY A 1035 -17.75 78.44 34.90
CA GLY A 1035 -18.33 77.73 33.75
C GLY A 1035 -17.40 76.64 33.21
N ALA A 1036 -17.73 76.05 32.04
CA ALA A 1036 -16.92 74.99 31.44
C ALA A 1036 -15.56 75.55 30.96
N VAL A 1037 -14.47 75.17 31.64
CA VAL A 1037 -13.11 75.64 31.35
C VAL A 1037 -12.48 74.78 30.27
N VAL A 1038 -12.09 75.42 29.17
CA VAL A 1038 -11.25 74.83 28.10
C VAL A 1038 -9.86 75.46 28.22
N ALA A 1039 -8.80 74.64 28.12
CA ALA A 1039 -7.42 75.09 28.31
C ALA A 1039 -7.03 76.20 27.34
N SER A 1040 -6.30 77.20 27.83
CA SER A 1040 -5.83 78.36 27.07
C SER A 1040 -4.31 78.47 27.17
N ALA A 1041 -3.68 79.06 26.14
CA ALA A 1041 -2.23 79.24 26.13
C ALA A 1041 -1.78 80.11 27.33
N GLY A 1042 -0.85 79.59 28.12
CA GLY A 1042 -0.29 80.27 29.30
C GLY A 1042 -0.74 79.73 30.67
N ASP A 1043 -1.66 78.77 30.73
CA ASP A 1043 -2.18 78.22 32.01
C ASP A 1043 -1.12 77.49 32.87
N TYR A 1044 0.01 77.06 32.27
CA TYR A 1044 1.16 76.42 32.95
C TYR A 1044 2.50 76.84 32.34
N SER A 1045 3.57 76.84 33.13
CA SER A 1045 4.95 77.01 32.64
C SER A 1045 5.72 75.69 32.61
N VAL A 1046 6.73 75.57 31.73
CA VAL A 1046 7.46 74.31 31.45
C VAL A 1046 8.10 73.71 32.72
N SER A 1047 8.58 74.53 33.65
CA SER A 1047 9.17 74.09 34.92
C SER A 1047 8.18 73.44 35.89
N GLN A 1048 6.87 73.52 35.61
CA GLN A 1048 5.80 72.94 36.41
C GLN A 1048 5.30 71.59 35.86
N VAL A 1049 5.91 71.08 34.78
CA VAL A 1049 5.53 69.81 34.12
C VAL A 1049 6.71 68.85 34.09
N THR A 1050 6.71 67.85 34.97
CA THR A 1050 7.82 66.91 35.13
C THR A 1050 7.94 65.98 33.91
N GLY A 1051 9.10 66.03 33.22
CA GLY A 1051 9.38 65.23 32.02
C GLY A 1051 9.39 66.01 30.71
N ALA A 1052 9.03 67.30 30.71
CA ALA A 1052 9.20 68.18 29.56
C ALA A 1052 10.62 68.81 29.54
N VAL A 1053 11.22 68.92 28.35
CA VAL A 1053 12.45 69.68 28.10
C VAL A 1053 12.14 70.99 27.37
N ALA A 1054 12.95 72.02 27.62
CA ALA A 1054 12.69 73.36 27.09
C ALA A 1054 12.99 73.48 25.60
N ASP A 1055 12.10 74.17 24.88
CA ASP A 1055 12.14 74.44 23.43
C ASP A 1055 13.49 74.97 22.93
N SER A 1056 14.18 75.75 23.76
CA SER A 1056 15.54 76.27 23.51
C SER A 1056 16.66 75.21 23.38
N SER A 1057 16.34 73.92 23.44
CA SER A 1057 17.30 72.80 23.36
C SER A 1057 17.04 71.80 22.22
N VAL A 1058 16.09 72.07 21.33
CA VAL A 1058 15.75 71.23 20.17
C VAL A 1058 15.64 72.06 18.88
N VAL A 1059 15.78 71.39 17.74
CA VAL A 1059 15.68 71.94 16.37
C VAL A 1059 14.58 71.16 15.65
N HIS A 1060 13.63 71.82 14.98
CA HIS A 1060 12.52 71.14 14.32
C HIS A 1060 12.81 70.87 12.83
N ASN A 1061 12.40 69.70 12.35
CA ASN A 1061 12.73 69.24 10.98
C ASN A 1061 11.93 69.92 9.85
N THR A 1062 11.03 70.86 10.13
CA THR A 1062 10.29 71.63 9.12
C THR A 1062 9.91 73.02 9.64
N GLY A 1063 10.16 74.07 8.84
CA GLY A 1063 9.81 75.45 9.18
C GLY A 1063 11.01 76.39 9.11
N THR A 1064 10.78 77.70 9.16
CA THR A 1064 11.86 78.70 9.22
C THR A 1064 12.15 79.04 10.68
N GLU A 1065 13.27 78.54 11.21
CA GLU A 1065 13.66 78.75 12.60
C GLU A 1065 14.67 79.89 12.77
N THR A 1066 14.59 80.62 13.88
CA THR A 1066 15.60 81.62 14.28
C THR A 1066 16.28 81.15 15.56
N ILE A 1067 17.43 80.50 15.42
CA ILE A 1067 18.17 79.92 16.55
C ILE A 1067 19.06 80.98 17.20
N ALA A 1068 18.79 81.30 18.47
CA ALA A 1068 19.57 82.28 19.24
C ALA A 1068 20.76 81.64 19.98
N GLY A 1069 21.88 82.38 20.08
CA GLY A 1069 23.10 81.99 20.81
C GLY A 1069 23.96 80.95 20.08
N ALA A 1070 25.24 80.84 20.48
CA ALA A 1070 26.20 79.93 19.87
C ALA A 1070 25.71 78.47 19.84
N LYS A 1071 26.11 77.73 18.80
CA LYS A 1071 25.83 76.31 18.62
C LYS A 1071 27.10 75.60 18.14
N THR A 1072 27.32 74.40 18.63
CA THR A 1072 28.49 73.57 18.32
C THR A 1072 27.98 72.24 17.78
N PHE A 1073 28.38 71.91 16.55
CA PHE A 1073 28.07 70.62 15.94
C PHE A 1073 29.25 69.67 16.17
N SER A 1074 28.97 68.43 16.57
CA SER A 1074 30.02 67.44 16.88
C SER A 1074 30.59 66.72 15.65
N ASN A 1075 30.00 66.93 14.47
CA ASN A 1075 30.34 66.34 13.18
C ASN A 1075 30.03 67.36 12.06
N ASP A 1076 30.40 67.02 10.82
CA ASP A 1076 30.19 67.86 9.62
C ASP A 1076 28.74 68.33 9.45
N VAL A 1077 28.58 69.62 9.13
CA VAL A 1077 27.27 70.24 8.85
C VAL A 1077 27.02 70.23 7.34
N SER A 1078 26.11 69.37 6.89
CA SER A 1078 25.71 69.28 5.48
C SER A 1078 24.40 70.05 5.23
N LEU A 1079 24.41 70.98 4.27
CA LEU A 1079 23.27 71.84 3.93
C LEU A 1079 22.87 71.63 2.48
N SER A 1080 21.60 71.29 2.22
CA SER A 1080 21.07 71.03 0.88
C SER A 1080 20.67 72.30 0.09
N GLY A 1081 21.03 73.49 0.60
CA GLY A 1081 20.69 74.79 0.02
C GLY A 1081 21.64 75.89 0.48
N ASN A 1082 21.42 77.12 0.02
CA ASN A 1082 22.36 78.23 0.21
C ASN A 1082 22.51 78.65 1.69
N LEU A 1083 23.75 78.75 2.16
CA LEU A 1083 24.10 79.30 3.47
C LEU A 1083 24.33 80.82 3.38
N ASN A 1084 23.34 81.61 3.81
CA ASN A 1084 23.46 83.07 3.90
C ASN A 1084 23.83 83.51 5.32
N ILE A 1085 25.01 84.12 5.50
CA ILE A 1085 25.50 84.63 6.78
C ILE A 1085 25.68 86.16 6.68
N ALA A 1086 25.07 86.91 7.60
CA ALA A 1086 25.08 88.38 7.60
C ALA A 1086 26.34 89.00 8.29
N GLY A 1087 27.41 88.20 8.47
CA GLY A 1087 28.61 88.56 9.22
C GLY A 1087 29.80 87.67 8.84
N ASN A 1088 30.87 87.70 9.65
CA ASN A 1088 32.10 86.97 9.33
C ASN A 1088 32.01 85.47 9.64
N ILE A 1089 32.54 84.64 8.73
CA ILE A 1089 32.94 83.27 9.04
C ILE A 1089 34.32 83.32 9.70
N VAL A 1090 34.49 82.65 10.85
CA VAL A 1090 35.76 82.60 11.59
C VAL A 1090 36.03 81.15 11.98
N GLN A 1091 36.96 80.52 11.28
CA GLN A 1091 37.38 79.14 11.53
C GLN A 1091 38.66 79.15 12.37
N THR A 1092 38.64 78.58 13.57
CA THR A 1092 39.79 78.53 14.50
C THR A 1092 40.21 77.09 14.77
N GLY A 1093 40.95 76.49 13.84
CA GLY A 1093 41.67 75.23 14.05
C GLY A 1093 43.10 75.47 14.53
N SER A 1094 43.53 74.80 15.61
CA SER A 1094 44.93 74.85 16.09
C SER A 1094 45.82 73.89 15.27
N GLY A 1095 46.02 74.22 14.00
CA GLY A 1095 46.77 73.47 12.99
C GLY A 1095 46.54 74.10 11.62
N PRO A 1096 47.55 74.22 10.74
CA PRO A 1096 47.69 75.42 9.90
C PRO A 1096 46.71 75.61 8.71
N TRP A 1097 45.77 74.70 8.44
CA TRP A 1097 44.93 74.78 7.24
C TRP A 1097 43.44 74.56 7.54
N SER A 1098 42.71 75.67 7.61
CA SER A 1098 41.25 75.71 7.67
C SER A 1098 40.80 76.93 6.85
N VAL A 1099 40.11 76.72 5.73
CA VAL A 1099 39.79 77.76 4.73
C VAL A 1099 38.32 77.68 4.33
N GLU A 1100 37.58 78.77 4.56
CA GLU A 1100 36.23 78.98 4.02
C GLU A 1100 36.07 80.43 3.51
N GLY A 1101 35.41 80.59 2.36
CA GLY A 1101 35.03 81.89 1.82
C GLY A 1101 34.93 81.93 0.29
N SER A 1102 33.97 82.70 -0.23
CA SER A 1102 33.94 83.06 -1.66
C SER A 1102 34.83 84.27 -1.89
N PHE A 1103 35.82 84.15 -2.77
CA PHE A 1103 36.92 85.11 -2.88
C PHE A 1103 36.72 86.10 -4.04
N GLY A 1104 36.56 87.38 -3.71
CA GLY A 1104 36.64 88.48 -4.67
C GLY A 1104 38.07 88.83 -5.09
N THR A 1105 38.21 89.79 -6.01
CA THR A 1105 39.49 90.22 -6.60
C THR A 1105 40.49 90.69 -5.54
N MET A 1106 41.67 90.07 -5.52
CA MET A 1106 42.70 90.29 -4.50
C MET A 1106 43.29 91.71 -4.51
N THR A 1107 43.47 92.29 -3.32
CA THR A 1107 44.17 93.57 -3.10
C THR A 1107 45.33 93.39 -2.12
N THR A 1108 46.22 94.37 -2.01
CA THR A 1108 47.28 94.37 -1.00
C THR A 1108 46.72 94.31 0.44
N ALA A 1109 47.49 93.68 1.33
CA ALA A 1109 47.23 93.64 2.77
C ALA A 1109 47.73 94.91 3.46
N GLY A 1110 47.16 95.24 4.62
CA GLY A 1110 47.66 96.36 5.44
C GLY A 1110 48.95 96.02 6.18
N ALA A 1111 49.61 97.04 6.75
CA ALA A 1111 50.80 96.85 7.58
C ALA A 1111 50.51 95.90 8.76
N GLY A 1112 51.42 94.96 9.01
CA GLY A 1112 51.29 93.93 10.04
C GLY A 1112 50.15 92.91 9.82
N LYS A 1113 49.63 92.77 8.60
CA LYS A 1113 48.55 91.82 8.25
C LYS A 1113 48.89 91.00 7.00
N SER A 1114 48.31 89.81 6.93
CA SER A 1114 48.37 88.92 5.75
C SER A 1114 46.98 88.76 5.14
N LYS A 1115 46.91 88.58 3.83
CA LYS A 1115 45.70 88.24 3.07
C LYS A 1115 45.98 87.12 2.07
N ILE A 1116 44.95 86.34 1.75
CA ILE A 1116 44.94 85.32 0.70
C ILE A 1116 43.66 85.49 -0.15
N GLY A 1117 43.76 85.26 -1.46
CA GLY A 1117 42.64 85.38 -2.40
C GLY A 1117 43.04 85.05 -3.85
N PHE A 1118 42.18 85.32 -4.83
CA PHE A 1118 42.50 85.11 -6.25
C PHE A 1118 42.80 86.43 -6.97
N THR A 1119 43.79 86.41 -7.86
CA THR A 1119 44.08 87.52 -8.79
C THR A 1119 42.91 87.72 -9.78
N THR A 1120 42.93 88.83 -10.52
CA THR A 1120 41.97 89.10 -11.62
C THR A 1120 41.93 87.99 -12.68
N SER A 1121 42.98 87.17 -12.79
CA SER A 1121 43.10 86.00 -13.68
C SER A 1121 42.70 84.67 -13.01
N GLY A 1122 42.20 84.68 -11.77
CA GLY A 1122 41.68 83.50 -11.07
C GLY A 1122 42.74 82.60 -10.42
N LYS A 1123 43.99 83.04 -10.31
CA LYS A 1123 45.07 82.28 -9.67
C LYS A 1123 45.25 82.66 -8.20
N LEU A 1124 45.63 81.68 -7.37
CA LEU A 1124 45.79 81.86 -5.92
C LEU A 1124 46.98 82.78 -5.63
N ALA A 1125 46.77 83.79 -4.78
CA ALA A 1125 47.76 84.80 -4.43
C ALA A 1125 47.68 85.21 -2.95
N VAL A 1126 48.80 85.69 -2.44
CA VAL A 1126 48.97 86.21 -1.08
C VAL A 1126 49.55 87.62 -1.09
N SER A 1127 49.35 88.35 0.00
CA SER A 1127 49.97 89.66 0.24
C SER A 1127 50.13 89.85 1.75
N GLU A 1128 51.29 90.34 2.18
CA GLU A 1128 51.61 90.53 3.60
C GLU A 1128 52.27 91.89 3.85
N ASN A 1129 51.95 92.51 4.99
CA ASN A 1129 52.61 93.71 5.53
C ASN A 1129 52.79 94.86 4.52
N SER A 1130 51.71 95.29 3.86
CA SER A 1130 51.73 96.30 2.77
C SER A 1130 52.49 95.91 1.49
N GLY A 1131 53.00 94.68 1.39
CA GLY A 1131 53.63 94.15 0.19
C GLY A 1131 52.63 93.94 -0.97
N THR A 1132 53.14 93.91 -2.19
CA THR A 1132 52.33 93.64 -3.40
C THR A 1132 51.63 92.28 -3.35
N VAL A 1133 50.57 92.12 -4.17
CA VAL A 1133 49.90 90.83 -4.35
C VAL A 1133 50.78 89.93 -5.21
N THR A 1134 51.09 88.73 -4.72
CA THR A 1134 52.01 87.79 -5.34
C THR A 1134 51.32 86.43 -5.54
N GLU A 1135 51.35 85.90 -6.77
CA GLU A 1135 50.80 84.57 -7.07
C GLU A 1135 51.60 83.46 -6.38
N VAL A 1136 50.92 82.46 -5.81
CA VAL A 1136 51.54 81.32 -5.13
C VAL A 1136 51.90 80.25 -6.18
N ALA A 1137 53.16 80.23 -6.60
CA ALA A 1137 53.69 79.19 -7.49
C ALA A 1137 53.86 77.85 -6.76
N LYS A 1138 53.68 76.73 -7.49
CA LYS A 1138 53.98 75.37 -7.00
C LYS A 1138 55.30 74.87 -7.58
N ASN A 1139 56.39 75.11 -6.87
CA ASN A 1139 57.73 74.68 -7.31
C ASN A 1139 57.94 73.21 -6.91
N TYR A 1140 57.64 72.29 -7.84
CA TYR A 1140 57.94 70.86 -7.68
C TYR A 1140 59.43 70.60 -7.91
N PRO A 1141 60.11 69.77 -7.10
CA PRO A 1141 61.48 69.34 -7.37
C PRO A 1141 61.54 68.57 -8.69
N GLN A 1142 62.35 69.06 -9.62
CA GLN A 1142 62.73 68.39 -10.86
C GLN A 1142 64.06 67.66 -10.65
N GLN A 1143 64.44 66.80 -11.60
CA GLN A 1143 65.74 66.15 -11.55
C GLN A 1143 66.34 65.97 -12.94
N PHE A 1144 67.67 65.98 -13.01
CA PHE A 1144 68.41 65.47 -14.15
C PHE A 1144 69.37 64.36 -13.69
N THR A 1145 69.70 63.45 -14.60
CA THR A 1145 70.60 62.33 -14.34
C THR A 1145 71.66 62.31 -15.42
N TYR A 1146 72.89 61.97 -15.05
CA TYR A 1146 73.94 61.62 -15.99
C TYR A 1146 74.72 60.41 -15.49
N THR A 1147 75.31 59.68 -16.43
CA THR A 1147 75.98 58.40 -16.19
C THR A 1147 77.32 58.40 -16.91
N PHE A 1148 78.37 57.93 -16.25
CA PHE A 1148 79.58 57.46 -16.94
C PHE A 1148 79.59 55.94 -16.91
N PHE A 1149 79.84 55.32 -18.07
CA PHE A 1149 79.87 53.88 -18.23
C PHE A 1149 80.86 53.50 -19.33
N ASP A 1150 81.79 52.60 -19.01
CA ASP A 1150 82.56 51.86 -20.01
C ASP A 1150 82.59 50.38 -19.60
N PRO A 1151 81.93 49.46 -20.35
CA PRO A 1151 81.90 48.05 -20.00
C PRO A 1151 83.25 47.33 -20.14
N ASN A 1152 84.25 47.96 -20.79
CA ASN A 1152 85.53 47.34 -21.11
C ASN A 1152 86.71 47.95 -20.34
N ASN A 1153 86.55 49.14 -19.75
CA ASN A 1153 87.59 49.84 -19.01
C ASN A 1153 87.08 50.32 -17.63
N LEU A 1154 87.94 50.25 -16.62
CA LEU A 1154 87.64 50.78 -15.30
C LEU A 1154 87.62 52.32 -15.29
N LEU A 1155 86.65 52.90 -14.58
CA LEU A 1155 86.61 54.34 -14.32
C LEU A 1155 87.77 54.73 -13.39
N THR A 1156 88.67 55.59 -13.88
CA THR A 1156 89.95 55.90 -13.22
C THR A 1156 89.86 57.00 -12.17
N THR A 1157 90.89 57.08 -11.31
CA THR A 1157 91.07 58.16 -10.34
C THR A 1157 91.39 59.51 -11.00
N ALA A 1158 90.96 60.60 -10.36
CA ALA A 1158 91.24 61.99 -10.77
C ALA A 1158 90.66 62.42 -12.14
N LEU A 1159 89.41 62.05 -12.42
CA LEU A 1159 88.66 62.54 -13.58
C LEU A 1159 87.86 63.81 -13.22
N GLN A 1160 88.15 64.93 -13.87
CA GLN A 1160 87.34 66.16 -13.80
C GLN A 1160 86.65 66.39 -15.14
N VAL A 1161 85.32 66.38 -15.16
CA VAL A 1161 84.49 66.58 -16.37
C VAL A 1161 83.80 67.94 -16.29
N PRO A 1162 84.31 68.99 -16.95
CA PRO A 1162 83.62 70.27 -17.02
C PRO A 1162 82.37 70.17 -17.91
N SER A 1163 81.26 70.80 -17.50
CA SER A 1163 80.03 70.93 -18.30
C SER A 1163 79.18 69.66 -18.51
N ILE A 1164 79.05 68.80 -17.49
CA ILE A 1164 78.11 67.66 -17.48
C ILE A 1164 76.64 68.07 -17.67
N TYR A 1165 76.29 69.29 -17.25
CA TYR A 1165 74.97 69.87 -17.40
C TYR A 1165 75.11 71.38 -17.65
N VAL A 1166 74.26 71.93 -18.51
CA VAL A 1166 74.21 73.36 -18.83
C VAL A 1166 72.79 73.84 -18.58
N ASN A 1167 72.62 74.71 -17.59
CA ASN A 1167 71.33 75.34 -17.38
C ASN A 1167 71.04 76.28 -18.57
N ARG A 1168 69.99 75.98 -19.35
CA ARG A 1168 69.48 76.86 -20.43
C ARG A 1168 68.04 77.31 -20.20
N ALA A 1169 67.51 77.09 -19.00
CA ALA A 1169 66.16 77.45 -18.58
C ALA A 1169 66.23 78.56 -17.53
N SER A 1170 65.41 78.49 -16.48
CA SER A 1170 65.37 79.42 -15.35
C SER A 1170 66.48 79.13 -14.33
N ALA A 1171 66.75 80.07 -13.42
CA ALA A 1171 67.57 79.79 -12.23
C ALA A 1171 66.92 78.68 -11.38
N PHE A 1172 67.75 77.91 -10.68
CA PHE A 1172 67.29 76.87 -9.76
C PHE A 1172 68.26 76.64 -8.61
N HIS A 1173 67.75 76.17 -7.48
CA HIS A 1173 68.53 75.63 -6.37
C HIS A 1173 68.58 74.09 -6.40
N ILE A 1174 69.78 73.51 -6.34
CA ILE A 1174 69.99 72.06 -6.15
C ILE A 1174 69.67 71.71 -4.69
N VAL A 1175 68.89 70.65 -4.49
CA VAL A 1175 68.41 70.22 -3.17
C VAL A 1175 68.92 68.83 -2.75
N GLU A 1176 69.33 67.99 -3.71
CA GLU A 1176 69.93 66.67 -3.42
C GLU A 1176 70.82 66.21 -4.59
N VAL A 1177 71.95 65.59 -4.27
CA VAL A 1177 72.79 64.83 -5.21
C VAL A 1177 72.84 63.38 -4.75
N TYR A 1178 72.48 62.44 -5.62
CA TYR A 1178 72.57 61.00 -5.42
C TYR A 1178 73.68 60.43 -6.31
N CYS A 1179 74.50 59.51 -5.79
CA CYS A 1179 75.52 58.79 -6.53
C CYS A 1179 75.48 57.28 -6.27
N GLU A 1180 75.39 56.49 -7.34
CA GLU A 1180 75.39 55.02 -7.34
C GLU A 1180 76.50 54.49 -8.25
N ILE A 1181 77.24 53.47 -7.80
CA ILE A 1181 78.26 52.76 -8.58
C ILE A 1181 77.87 51.28 -8.78
N ASP A 1182 78.43 50.61 -9.77
CA ASP A 1182 78.16 49.18 -10.00
C ASP A 1182 78.97 48.24 -9.11
N ALA A 1183 80.25 48.56 -8.86
CA ALA A 1183 81.12 47.83 -7.94
C ALA A 1183 82.26 48.73 -7.43
N GLY A 1184 83.04 48.27 -6.45
CA GLY A 1184 84.20 49.00 -5.93
C GLY A 1184 83.84 50.13 -4.95
N SER A 1185 84.66 51.18 -4.91
CA SER A 1185 84.42 52.39 -4.12
C SER A 1185 84.79 53.64 -4.93
N MET A 1186 84.01 54.71 -4.79
CA MET A 1186 84.22 55.97 -5.52
C MET A 1186 83.77 57.15 -4.65
N THR A 1187 84.49 58.26 -4.70
CA THR A 1187 84.07 59.54 -4.08
C THR A 1187 84.00 60.63 -5.14
N VAL A 1188 82.91 61.40 -5.11
CA VAL A 1188 82.61 62.40 -6.14
C VAL A 1188 82.13 63.72 -5.55
N ASN A 1189 82.35 64.81 -6.28
CA ASN A 1189 81.70 66.09 -6.03
C ASN A 1189 81.16 66.65 -7.35
N LEU A 1190 80.19 67.56 -7.24
CA LEU A 1190 79.80 68.40 -8.36
C LEU A 1190 80.54 69.73 -8.27
N GLN A 1191 80.70 70.42 -9.39
CA GLN A 1191 81.37 71.72 -9.42
C GLN A 1191 80.50 72.78 -10.05
N ASN A 1192 80.38 73.92 -9.38
CA ASN A 1192 79.72 75.12 -9.90
C ASN A 1192 80.75 76.24 -10.00
N ALA A 1193 80.98 76.71 -11.23
CA ALA A 1193 82.10 77.60 -11.59
C ALA A 1193 83.49 77.09 -11.13
N GLY A 1194 83.72 75.78 -11.19
CA GLY A 1194 85.00 75.14 -10.86
C GLY A 1194 85.27 74.92 -9.37
N ALA A 1195 84.38 75.36 -8.48
CA ALA A 1195 84.45 75.08 -7.05
C ALA A 1195 83.49 73.95 -6.65
N ASN A 1196 83.86 73.14 -5.66
CA ASN A 1196 83.02 72.06 -5.15
C ASN A 1196 81.67 72.57 -4.63
N LEU A 1197 80.61 71.83 -4.96
CA LEU A 1197 79.23 72.15 -4.67
C LEU A 1197 78.74 71.50 -3.38
N LEU A 1198 79.13 70.24 -3.14
CA LEU A 1198 78.88 69.56 -1.87
C LEU A 1198 79.94 69.97 -0.85
N SER A 1199 79.52 70.20 0.40
CA SER A 1199 80.41 70.62 1.50
C SER A 1199 81.44 69.56 1.90
N SER A 1200 81.21 68.31 1.48
CA SER A 1200 82.12 67.17 1.61
C SER A 1200 81.90 66.25 0.41
N ASP A 1201 82.95 65.60 -0.08
CA ASP A 1201 82.85 64.69 -1.23
C ASP A 1201 81.97 63.48 -0.89
N LEU A 1202 81.05 63.13 -1.80
CA LEU A 1202 80.07 62.07 -1.62
C LEU A 1202 80.68 60.72 -1.96
N ALA A 1203 80.79 59.84 -0.98
CA ALA A 1203 81.13 58.43 -1.19
C ALA A 1203 79.94 57.69 -1.84
N CYS A 1204 80.09 57.34 -3.12
CA CYS A 1204 79.12 56.57 -3.88
C CYS A 1204 79.09 55.12 -3.39
N SER A 1205 77.91 54.49 -3.45
CA SER A 1205 77.72 53.09 -3.04
C SER A 1205 76.96 52.29 -4.09
N THR A 1206 76.97 50.95 -4.00
CA THR A 1206 76.20 50.07 -4.89
C THR A 1206 74.70 50.00 -4.59
N ALA A 1207 74.24 50.61 -3.48
CA ALA A 1207 72.83 50.90 -3.21
C ALA A 1207 72.48 52.37 -3.52
N GLY A 1208 73.48 53.16 -3.93
CA GLY A 1208 73.42 54.61 -3.96
C GLY A 1208 73.72 55.27 -2.61
N ALA A 1209 74.13 56.53 -2.67
CA ALA A 1209 74.32 57.41 -1.52
C ALA A 1209 73.83 58.82 -1.89
N THR A 1210 73.28 59.58 -0.94
CA THR A 1210 72.84 60.96 -1.15
C THR A 1210 73.66 61.97 -0.35
N SER A 1211 73.74 63.19 -0.85
CA SER A 1211 74.10 64.38 -0.08
C SER A 1211 73.18 65.55 -0.45
N SER A 1212 72.65 66.21 0.58
CA SER A 1212 71.96 67.50 0.51
C SER A 1212 72.74 68.59 1.26
N SER A 1213 74.01 68.32 1.58
CA SER A 1213 74.90 69.25 2.28
C SER A 1213 75.75 70.02 1.28
N PHE A 1214 75.41 71.29 1.08
CA PHE A 1214 76.02 72.16 0.07
C PHE A 1214 76.99 73.17 0.68
N VAL A 1215 78.01 73.55 -0.09
CA VAL A 1215 78.77 74.78 0.19
C VAL A 1215 77.81 75.96 -0.03
N SER A 1216 77.68 76.83 0.98
CA SER A 1216 76.70 77.92 0.98
C SER A 1216 76.76 78.75 -0.32
N GLY A 1217 75.63 78.81 -1.05
CA GLY A 1217 75.49 79.57 -2.28
C GLY A 1217 76.09 78.90 -3.53
N LYS A 1218 76.52 77.64 -3.46
CA LYS A 1218 76.95 76.85 -4.63
C LYS A 1218 75.86 75.96 -5.20
N ASP A 1219 74.85 75.67 -4.41
CA ASP A 1219 73.58 75.04 -4.78
C ASP A 1219 72.75 75.87 -5.77
N ALA A 1220 72.91 77.20 -5.78
CA ALA A 1220 72.25 78.11 -6.71
C ALA A 1220 72.88 78.06 -8.12
N VAL A 1221 72.09 77.71 -9.13
CA VAL A 1221 72.52 77.55 -10.53
C VAL A 1221 71.71 78.46 -11.45
N ALA A 1222 72.24 79.65 -11.70
CA ALA A 1222 71.64 80.62 -12.61
C ALA A 1222 71.58 80.10 -14.07
N SER A 1223 70.70 80.72 -14.88
CA SER A 1223 70.63 80.43 -16.31
C SER A 1223 71.97 80.71 -17.01
N GLY A 1224 72.37 79.82 -17.94
CA GLY A 1224 73.66 79.86 -18.64
C GLY A 1224 74.82 79.21 -17.89
N VAL A 1225 74.69 78.92 -16.59
CA VAL A 1225 75.74 78.30 -15.78
C VAL A 1225 75.90 76.82 -16.13
N LYS A 1226 77.16 76.35 -16.13
CA LYS A 1226 77.52 74.95 -16.39
C LYS A 1226 77.98 74.28 -15.10
N LEU A 1227 77.44 73.09 -14.84
CA LEU A 1227 77.88 72.23 -13.75
C LEU A 1227 78.95 71.26 -14.27
N GLY A 1228 79.95 70.97 -13.45
CA GLY A 1228 80.99 69.96 -13.67
C GLY A 1228 80.86 68.79 -12.71
N HIS A 1229 81.59 67.72 -13.00
CA HIS A 1229 81.80 66.58 -12.10
C HIS A 1229 83.27 66.45 -11.76
N LEU A 1230 83.57 66.04 -10.52
CA LEU A 1230 84.91 65.70 -10.06
C LEU A 1230 84.86 64.33 -9.37
N THR A 1231 85.60 63.37 -9.92
CA THR A 1231 85.94 62.11 -9.25
C THR A 1231 87.15 62.36 -8.34
N GLN A 1232 86.93 62.46 -7.04
CA GLN A 1232 87.99 62.66 -6.06
C GLN A 1232 88.79 61.37 -5.83
N SER A 1233 88.13 60.22 -5.81
CA SER A 1233 88.78 58.90 -5.81
C SER A 1233 87.89 57.82 -6.44
N ALA A 1234 88.49 56.75 -6.96
CA ALA A 1234 87.84 55.58 -7.53
C ALA A 1234 88.78 54.38 -7.32
N SER A 1235 88.30 53.27 -6.79
CA SER A 1235 89.15 52.07 -6.60
C SER A 1235 88.32 50.79 -6.61
N GLY A 1236 88.94 49.69 -7.05
CA GLY A 1236 88.23 48.45 -7.36
C GLY A 1236 87.52 48.52 -8.71
N SER A 1237 86.59 47.59 -8.94
CA SER A 1237 86.07 47.28 -10.29
C SER A 1237 84.93 48.20 -10.77
N VAL A 1238 85.02 49.51 -10.55
CA VAL A 1238 84.00 50.49 -10.99
C VAL A 1238 84.01 50.58 -12.53
N HIS A 1239 82.92 50.20 -13.19
CA HIS A 1239 82.72 50.42 -14.63
C HIS A 1239 81.59 51.42 -14.92
N ARG A 1240 80.69 51.63 -13.95
CA ARG A 1240 79.55 52.55 -14.05
C ARG A 1240 79.43 53.44 -12.82
N VAL A 1241 79.17 54.73 -13.04
CA VAL A 1241 78.62 55.63 -12.02
C VAL A 1241 77.39 56.37 -12.56
N ASN A 1242 76.30 56.34 -11.79
CA ASN A 1242 75.07 57.10 -12.03
C ASN A 1242 75.02 58.25 -11.01
N VAL A 1243 74.80 59.49 -11.48
CA VAL A 1243 74.57 60.64 -10.60
C VAL A 1243 73.26 61.32 -10.96
N VAL A 1244 72.38 61.46 -9.97
CA VAL A 1244 71.10 62.17 -10.08
C VAL A 1244 71.19 63.47 -9.28
N VAL A 1245 70.75 64.57 -9.88
CA VAL A 1245 70.72 65.90 -9.27
C VAL A 1245 69.27 66.38 -9.23
N LYS A 1246 68.72 66.50 -8.02
CA LYS A 1246 67.39 67.09 -7.80
C LYS A 1246 67.52 68.58 -7.53
N TYR A 1247 66.64 69.37 -8.11
CA TYR A 1247 66.62 70.82 -7.99
C TYR A 1247 65.19 71.35 -8.00
N THR A 1248 64.97 72.46 -7.31
CA THR A 1248 63.74 73.25 -7.43
C THR A 1248 64.03 74.45 -8.31
N VAL A 1249 63.25 74.63 -9.37
CA VAL A 1249 63.26 75.88 -10.15
C VAL A 1249 62.71 77.01 -9.28
N ASP A 1250 63.31 78.20 -9.41
CA ASP A 1250 63.00 79.38 -8.60
C ASP A 1250 61.73 80.09 -9.10
#